data_AF-A0A6H1KI90-F1
#
_entry.id   AF-A0A6H1KI90-F1
#
_cell.length_a   1.000
_cell.length_b   1.000
_cell.length_c   1.000
_cell.angle_alpha   90.00
_cell.angle_beta   90.00
_cell.angle_gamma   90.00
#
_symmetry.space_group_name_H-M   'P 1'
#
loop_
_entity.id
_entity.type
_entity.pdbx_description
1 polymer ?
#
loop_
_entity_poly.entity_id
_entity_poly.type
_entity_poly.pdbx_seq_one_letter_code
_entity_poly.pdbx_strand_id
1 'polypeptide(L)'
;MPVRLRIRGVLAAAAGAVRAARTHAHPSRTRSTGPAEPRQPGRTSRPRVPWRSPRRWPHRTVAAAAGLAVAVLGLTGYLVLGHDASGGSPCAPPLELRLLTDPDLESTVRKAADTYLTSAANTMDDGCRRSGITVYGAGSAAVVTGLRDQSDPWQRPVGDEVDPQRDIGPQPDIWIPAMAATAARARPTGLQRSYVSLEPDAAPFAYSPVVLSVPQEIAEASVADRTGDSLTGLRQKLTRRAGSAGVRRPDPAYTDSALLATVGLYGTGTPDVSRAEESVDQTGPVSPTAGDLLCTLPDDADTDRGTAALVPEFLMVSGVGCDRTTRTLRMAEYPDDVPALAPLFVRVRWTGGDADGAARDDAVRSFHDWLTDPGGGSGDGHGSGGSEPGGGLAVFGKDGFRSPSGAHALLSSRVPDSGLIADPGPSAGAAGADAMETALKRYRNANGPGRVLFLLDSSGSMADLWQGPGGAPGILKQSFAGLGDRDEYGVWSVASPGSRPYGEILAFGPHERQEAERAVDRGAVVQDAEADPYGALRAALDTMARKGRDDSRPELIVFLTDDEDNNRLTAHDHIDELLGPLHDKGVPVVMAALDSGGCAKGSPDQRMSEASGGRCLDTGGDLVADLRNEVARTGTGDE
;
A
#
# COMPACT_ATOMS: atom_id res chain seq x y z
N MET A 1 -15.41 -47.39 -38.12
CA MET A 1 -14.62 -48.49 -38.73
C MET A 1 -13.26 -47.93 -39.15
N PRO A 2 -12.15 -48.67 -38.96
CA PRO A 2 -11.07 -48.17 -38.13
C PRO A 2 -9.73 -48.00 -38.86
N VAL A 3 -8.86 -47.14 -38.32
CA VAL A 3 -7.40 -47.31 -38.45
C VAL A 3 -6.79 -47.24 -37.05
N ARG A 4 -6.17 -48.35 -36.65
CA ARG A 4 -5.37 -48.58 -35.45
C ARG A 4 -3.93 -48.13 -35.70
N LEU A 5 -3.29 -47.46 -34.75
CA LEU A 5 -1.84 -47.53 -34.54
C LEU A 5 -1.57 -47.26 -33.05
N ARG A 6 -1.49 -48.27 -32.18
CA ARG A 6 -0.32 -49.08 -31.77
C ARG A 6 0.88 -48.27 -31.25
N ILE A 7 0.99 -48.30 -29.92
CA ILE A 7 2.10 -47.92 -29.05
C ILE A 7 3.30 -48.85 -29.25
N ARG A 8 4.50 -48.27 -29.39
CA ARG A 8 5.85 -48.70 -28.92
C ARG A 8 6.63 -47.40 -28.77
N GLY A 9 7.22 -46.99 -27.65
CA GLY A 9 7.93 -47.73 -26.62
C GLY A 9 9.42 -47.69 -26.90
N VAL A 10 10.12 -46.61 -26.49
CA VAL A 10 11.57 -46.59 -26.25
C VAL A 10 11.86 -45.72 -25.04
N LEU A 11 12.32 -46.38 -23.97
CA LEU A 11 13.03 -45.78 -22.83
C LEU A 11 14.38 -45.24 -23.30
N ALA A 12 14.77 -44.07 -22.79
CA ALA A 12 16.17 -43.75 -22.56
C ALA A 12 16.30 -42.94 -21.27
N ALA A 13 16.84 -43.59 -20.25
CA ALA A 13 17.32 -42.98 -19.02
C ALA A 13 18.70 -42.36 -19.28
N ALA A 14 18.94 -41.17 -18.73
CA ALA A 14 20.29 -40.71 -18.42
C ALA A 14 20.25 -39.75 -17.23
N ALA A 15 20.75 -40.25 -16.10
CA ALA A 15 21.08 -39.50 -14.90
C ALA A 15 22.42 -38.77 -15.07
N GLY A 16 22.55 -37.59 -14.47
CA GLY A 16 23.82 -36.88 -14.26
C GLY A 16 23.58 -35.69 -13.32
N ALA A 17 23.62 -35.88 -12.00
CA ALA A 17 24.81 -35.67 -11.16
C ALA A 17 25.29 -34.21 -11.13
N VAL A 18 24.66 -33.38 -10.28
CA VAL A 18 25.20 -32.09 -9.84
C VAL A 18 26.25 -32.34 -8.76
N ARG A 19 27.50 -31.98 -9.08
CA ARG A 19 28.69 -32.10 -8.24
C ARG A 19 28.96 -30.74 -7.61
N ALA A 20 28.65 -30.58 -6.33
CA ALA A 20 29.01 -29.40 -5.56
C ALA A 20 30.53 -29.38 -5.31
N ALA A 21 31.22 -28.37 -5.84
CA ALA A 21 32.63 -28.10 -5.58
C ALA A 21 32.75 -27.08 -4.43
N ARG A 22 33.51 -27.48 -3.40
CA ARG A 22 34.01 -26.64 -2.32
C ARG A 22 35.32 -25.97 -2.76
N THR A 23 35.47 -24.67 -2.49
CA THR A 23 36.77 -23.97 -2.39
C THR A 23 36.62 -22.86 -1.34
N HIS A 24 37.13 -23.06 -0.12
CA HIS A 24 38.41 -22.54 0.39
C HIS A 24 38.35 -21.06 0.80
N ALA A 25 38.05 -20.82 2.08
CA ALA A 25 38.36 -19.57 2.77
C ALA A 25 39.77 -19.66 3.39
N HIS A 26 40.60 -18.66 3.11
CA HIS A 26 41.85 -18.38 3.82
C HIS A 26 41.73 -17.01 4.50
N PRO A 27 42.09 -16.88 5.79
CA PRO A 27 42.03 -15.60 6.49
C PRO A 27 43.34 -14.81 6.29
N SER A 28 43.22 -13.60 5.77
CA SER A 28 44.28 -12.59 5.70
C SER A 28 44.42 -11.85 7.04
N ARG A 29 45.67 -11.76 7.49
CA ARG A 29 46.14 -10.93 8.62
C ARG A 29 46.35 -9.48 8.17
N THR A 30 45.97 -8.53 9.01
CA THR A 30 46.62 -7.20 9.14
C THR A 30 46.28 -6.64 10.53
N ARG A 31 47.20 -6.72 11.50
CA ARG A 31 48.11 -5.64 11.94
C ARG A 31 47.40 -4.30 12.19
N SER A 32 47.03 -4.06 13.45
CA SER A 32 46.87 -2.72 14.01
C SER A 32 47.93 -2.54 15.12
N THR A 33 48.79 -1.54 14.94
CA THR A 33 49.74 -1.02 15.91
C THR A 33 49.19 0.30 16.44
N GLY A 34 48.80 0.35 17.71
CA GLY A 34 48.66 1.61 18.44
C GLY A 34 50.00 2.07 19.03
N PRO A 35 50.04 3.24 19.67
CA PRO A 35 50.91 3.40 20.83
C PRO A 35 50.24 4.04 22.06
N ALA A 36 50.80 3.61 23.20
CA ALA A 36 50.93 4.30 24.49
C ALA A 36 49.90 4.02 25.62
N GLU A 37 50.34 3.14 26.51
CA GLU A 37 49.95 2.85 27.90
C GLU A 37 50.28 4.04 28.86
N PRO A 38 49.85 4.08 30.16
CA PRO A 38 50.47 3.19 31.18
C PRO A 38 49.60 2.72 32.38
N ARG A 39 50.01 1.54 32.91
CA ARG A 39 50.16 1.12 34.34
C ARG A 39 49.02 0.35 35.09
N GLN A 40 49.21 -0.98 35.09
CA GLN A 40 49.46 -1.94 36.23
C GLN A 40 48.56 -2.00 37.51
N PRO A 41 48.60 -3.09 38.34
CA PRO A 41 49.06 -4.48 38.12
C PRO A 41 48.15 -5.59 38.75
N GLY A 42 48.38 -6.86 38.38
CA GLY A 42 47.86 -8.02 39.15
C GLY A 42 48.29 -9.39 38.62
N ARG A 43 49.28 -10.01 39.29
CA ARG A 43 49.77 -11.40 39.11
C ARG A 43 48.63 -12.43 39.30
N THR A 44 48.62 -13.60 38.64
CA THR A 44 49.23 -14.84 39.18
C THR A 44 49.22 -16.04 38.19
N SER A 45 50.37 -16.74 38.18
CA SER A 45 50.67 -18.18 37.94
C SER A 45 49.76 -19.16 37.14
N ARG A 46 50.29 -19.56 35.96
CA ARG A 46 50.50 -20.92 35.36
C ARG A 46 49.93 -22.18 36.07
N PRO A 47 49.50 -23.23 35.31
CA PRO A 47 50.45 -24.23 34.80
C PRO A 47 50.22 -24.78 33.37
N ARG A 48 51.31 -25.31 32.81
CA ARG A 48 51.42 -26.01 31.52
C ARG A 48 50.86 -27.43 31.64
N VAL A 49 50.07 -27.87 30.65
CA VAL A 49 49.64 -29.26 30.46
C VAL A 49 50.11 -29.72 29.07
N PRO A 50 50.67 -30.94 28.92
CA PRO A 50 51.28 -31.39 27.66
C PRO A 50 50.24 -31.93 26.66
N TRP A 51 50.47 -31.63 25.38
CA TRP A 51 49.74 -32.21 24.26
C TRP A 51 49.89 -33.74 24.23
N ARG A 52 48.78 -34.44 24.37
CA ARG A 52 48.58 -35.82 23.91
C ARG A 52 47.59 -35.80 22.75
N SER A 53 48.04 -36.21 21.58
CA SER A 53 47.22 -36.44 20.39
C SER A 53 46.32 -37.67 20.56
N PRO A 54 44.98 -37.57 20.40
CA PRO A 54 44.12 -38.75 20.34
C PRO A 54 43.96 -39.23 18.90
N ARG A 55 44.64 -40.35 18.65
CA ARG A 55 44.17 -41.56 17.96
C ARG A 55 42.76 -41.48 17.35
N ARG A 56 42.69 -41.51 16.01
CA ARG A 56 41.45 -41.59 15.22
C ARG A 56 40.68 -42.87 15.55
N TRP A 57 39.46 -42.73 16.08
CA TRP A 57 38.45 -43.78 16.15
C TRP A 57 37.45 -43.61 15.01
N PRO A 58 36.89 -44.69 14.44
CA PRO A 58 36.04 -44.60 13.25
C PRO A 58 34.71 -43.92 13.58
N HIS A 59 34.51 -42.71 13.03
CA HIS A 59 33.37 -41.81 13.21
C HIS A 59 31.99 -42.34 12.73
N ARG A 60 31.82 -43.64 12.52
CA ARG A 60 30.59 -44.20 11.92
C ARG A 60 29.56 -44.71 12.94
N THR A 61 29.90 -44.87 14.22
CA THR A 61 28.96 -45.38 15.24
C THR A 61 28.41 -44.31 16.17
N VAL A 62 29.04 -43.13 16.28
CA VAL A 62 28.55 -42.03 17.14
C VAL A 62 27.44 -41.22 16.46
N ALA A 63 27.44 -41.11 15.13
CA ALA A 63 26.40 -40.39 14.39
C ALA A 63 25.02 -41.09 14.44
N ALA A 64 25.00 -42.42 14.50
CA ALA A 64 23.75 -43.18 14.58
C ALA A 64 23.09 -43.06 15.98
N ALA A 65 23.88 -42.99 17.05
CA ALA A 65 23.36 -42.82 18.41
C ALA A 65 22.88 -41.38 18.68
N ALA A 66 23.55 -40.37 18.10
CA ALA A 66 23.13 -38.98 18.20
C ALA A 66 21.84 -38.69 17.42
N GLY A 67 21.67 -39.30 16.23
CA GLY A 67 20.44 -39.19 15.44
C GLY A 67 19.23 -39.81 16.14
N LEU A 68 19.41 -40.95 16.83
CA LEU A 68 18.34 -41.59 17.58
C LEU A 68 17.95 -40.79 18.83
N ALA A 69 18.91 -40.16 19.51
CA ALA A 69 18.64 -39.31 20.67
C ALA A 69 17.89 -38.03 20.29
N VAL A 70 18.19 -37.41 19.15
CA VAL A 70 17.45 -36.24 18.64
C VAL A 70 16.05 -36.61 18.14
N ALA A 71 15.89 -37.77 17.51
CA ALA A 71 14.58 -38.26 17.11
C ALA A 71 13.68 -38.61 18.31
N VAL A 72 14.27 -39.22 19.36
CA VAL A 72 13.53 -39.53 20.60
C VAL A 72 13.21 -38.24 21.36
N LEU A 73 14.15 -37.29 21.50
CA LEU A 73 13.91 -35.99 22.15
C LEU A 73 12.96 -35.08 21.37
N GLY A 74 12.94 -35.17 20.04
CA GLY A 74 11.95 -34.49 19.19
C GLY A 74 10.55 -35.07 19.36
N LEU A 75 10.43 -36.40 19.52
CA LEU A 75 9.17 -37.06 19.81
C LEU A 75 8.66 -36.77 21.24
N THR A 76 9.55 -36.74 22.25
CA THR A 76 9.16 -36.36 23.62
C THR A 76 8.87 -34.87 23.75
N GLY A 77 9.58 -33.99 23.03
CA GLY A 77 9.28 -32.55 23.00
C GLY A 77 7.89 -32.25 22.42
N TYR A 78 7.51 -32.96 21.34
CA TYR A 78 6.18 -32.86 20.74
C TYR A 78 5.07 -33.43 21.65
N LEU A 79 5.36 -34.48 22.42
CA LEU A 79 4.39 -35.09 23.34
C LEU A 79 4.26 -34.34 24.68
N VAL A 80 5.31 -33.63 25.13
CA VAL A 80 5.32 -32.90 26.41
C VAL A 80 4.76 -31.47 26.27
N LEU A 81 4.86 -30.84 25.10
CA LEU A 81 4.18 -29.56 24.82
C LEU A 81 2.68 -29.72 24.46
N GLY A 82 2.19 -30.96 24.34
CA GLY A 82 0.77 -31.29 24.11
C GLY A 82 0.01 -31.75 25.36
N HIS A 83 0.59 -31.61 26.57
CA HIS A 83 -0.02 -32.03 27.83
C HIS A 83 -0.26 -30.86 28.79
N ASP A 84 -0.71 -29.72 28.27
CA ASP A 84 -1.44 -28.76 29.10
C ASP A 84 -2.84 -29.32 29.38
N ALA A 85 -3.19 -29.31 30.66
CA ALA A 85 -4.33 -29.99 31.24
C ALA A 85 -5.67 -29.43 30.75
N SER A 86 -6.19 -29.97 29.65
CA SER A 86 -7.63 -30.07 29.37
C SER A 86 -7.83 -31.16 28.31
N GLY A 87 -8.77 -32.08 28.52
CA GLY A 87 -8.96 -33.29 27.71
C GLY A 87 -9.55 -33.06 26.30
N GLY A 88 -9.12 -32.02 25.59
CA GLY A 88 -9.50 -31.76 24.19
C GLY A 88 -8.52 -32.42 23.21
N SER A 89 -9.03 -32.87 22.06
CA SER A 89 -8.16 -33.29 20.95
C SER A 89 -7.37 -32.08 20.44
N PRO A 90 -6.11 -32.24 19.98
CA PRO A 90 -5.34 -31.13 19.43
C PRO A 90 -6.06 -30.57 18.19
N CYS A 91 -6.33 -29.27 18.18
CA CYS A 91 -7.03 -28.61 17.09
C CYS A 91 -6.23 -28.71 15.78
N ALA A 92 -6.92 -29.04 14.68
CA ALA A 92 -6.35 -28.89 13.34
C ALA A 92 -6.15 -27.40 13.01
N PRO A 93 -5.17 -27.04 12.16
CA PRO A 93 -5.06 -25.68 11.63
C PRO A 93 -6.38 -25.28 10.97
N PRO A 94 -6.97 -24.13 11.33
CA PRO A 94 -8.24 -23.69 10.76
C PRO A 94 -8.06 -23.31 9.28
N LEU A 95 -9.15 -23.38 8.53
CA LEU A 95 -9.19 -22.85 7.17
C LEU A 95 -8.93 -21.34 7.18
N GLU A 96 -8.00 -20.87 6.34
CA GLU A 96 -7.69 -19.44 6.24
C GLU A 96 -8.52 -18.76 5.13
N LEU A 97 -9.26 -17.71 5.51
CA LEU A 97 -9.94 -16.81 4.58
C LEU A 97 -9.06 -15.60 4.28
N ARG A 98 -9.06 -15.17 3.02
CA ARG A 98 -8.38 -13.96 2.54
C ARG A 98 -9.42 -12.87 2.35
N LEU A 99 -9.28 -11.78 3.11
CA LEU A 99 -10.19 -10.65 3.07
C LEU A 99 -9.47 -9.42 2.51
N LEU A 100 -9.97 -8.91 1.40
CA LEU A 100 -9.53 -7.66 0.79
C LEU A 100 -10.48 -6.52 1.17
N THR A 101 -9.97 -5.33 1.45
CA THR A 101 -10.79 -4.16 1.79
C THR A 101 -10.20 -2.86 1.25
N ASP A 102 -11.03 -1.82 1.15
CA ASP A 102 -10.55 -0.45 0.90
C ASP A 102 -9.55 -0.03 2.01
N PRO A 103 -8.44 0.67 1.68
CA PRO A 103 -7.41 1.02 2.65
C PRO A 103 -7.92 1.88 3.82
N ASP A 104 -8.88 2.78 3.62
CA ASP A 104 -9.43 3.58 4.73
C ASP A 104 -10.19 2.68 5.73
N LEU A 105 -10.82 1.60 5.26
CA LEU A 105 -11.58 0.66 6.10
C LEU A 105 -10.70 -0.38 6.79
N GLU A 106 -9.45 -0.55 6.37
CA GLU A 106 -8.60 -1.68 6.73
C GLU A 106 -8.46 -1.84 8.25
N SER A 107 -8.25 -0.75 8.99
CA SER A 107 -8.12 -0.80 10.44
C SER A 107 -9.40 -1.32 11.12
N THR A 108 -10.57 -0.82 10.74
CA THR A 108 -11.85 -1.25 11.31
C THR A 108 -12.18 -2.69 10.94
N VAL A 109 -11.95 -3.06 9.68
CA VAL A 109 -12.18 -4.42 9.17
C VAL A 109 -11.23 -5.43 9.84
N ARG A 110 -9.96 -5.06 10.05
CA ARG A 110 -8.99 -5.87 10.80
C ARG A 110 -9.41 -6.06 12.24
N LYS A 111 -9.82 -4.99 12.95
CA LYS A 111 -10.37 -5.10 14.31
C LYS A 111 -11.60 -6.02 14.35
N ALA A 112 -12.48 -5.95 13.36
CA ALA A 112 -13.66 -6.80 13.27
C ALA A 112 -13.27 -8.27 13.04
N ALA A 113 -12.35 -8.55 12.12
CA ALA A 113 -11.79 -9.88 11.90
C ALA A 113 -11.14 -10.43 13.18
N ASP A 114 -10.27 -9.67 13.85
CA ASP A 114 -9.61 -10.06 15.10
C ASP A 114 -10.61 -10.37 16.21
N THR A 115 -11.69 -9.58 16.30
CA THR A 115 -12.79 -9.84 17.24
C THR A 115 -13.53 -11.13 16.88
N TYR A 116 -13.81 -11.37 15.60
CA TYR A 116 -14.41 -12.63 15.15
C TYR A 116 -13.52 -13.84 15.48
N LEU A 117 -12.20 -13.72 15.31
CA LEU A 117 -11.23 -14.79 15.59
C LEU A 117 -11.23 -15.27 17.05
N THR A 118 -11.76 -14.48 17.97
CA THR A 118 -11.90 -14.81 19.41
C THR A 118 -13.35 -14.97 19.85
N SER A 119 -14.31 -14.87 18.92
CA SER A 119 -15.73 -14.94 19.22
C SER A 119 -16.24 -16.37 19.38
N ALA A 120 -17.35 -16.53 20.12
CA ALA A 120 -18.05 -17.80 20.20
C ALA A 120 -18.58 -18.26 18.81
N ALA A 121 -18.90 -17.31 17.91
CA ALA A 121 -19.36 -17.62 16.56
C ALA A 121 -18.30 -18.33 15.70
N ASN A 122 -17.01 -18.12 16.00
CA ASN A 122 -15.89 -18.77 15.33
C ASN A 122 -15.28 -19.93 16.15
N THR A 123 -15.97 -20.38 17.21
CA THR A 123 -15.54 -21.48 18.07
C THR A 123 -16.48 -22.67 17.86
N MET A 124 -15.92 -23.84 17.58
CA MET A 124 -16.65 -25.10 17.44
C MET A 124 -16.94 -25.74 18.81
N ASP A 125 -17.81 -26.75 18.86
CA ASP A 125 -18.21 -27.43 20.11
C ASP A 125 -17.04 -28.09 20.86
N ASP A 126 -15.97 -28.45 20.14
CA ASP A 126 -14.73 -29.00 20.68
C ASP A 126 -13.76 -27.92 21.21
N GLY A 127 -14.15 -26.64 21.14
CA GLY A 127 -13.35 -25.48 21.53
C GLY A 127 -12.34 -25.03 20.47
N CYS A 128 -12.28 -25.69 19.31
CA CYS A 128 -11.37 -25.33 18.23
C CYS A 128 -11.94 -24.21 17.35
N ARG A 129 -11.05 -23.42 16.73
CA ARG A 129 -11.44 -22.34 15.82
C ARG A 129 -12.00 -22.90 14.50
N ARG A 130 -13.09 -22.33 14.01
CA ARG A 130 -13.70 -22.71 12.71
C ARG A 130 -12.88 -22.21 11.52
N SER A 131 -12.48 -20.94 11.51
CA SER A 131 -11.68 -20.34 10.43
C SER A 131 -10.73 -19.26 10.93
N GLY A 132 -9.60 -19.08 10.24
CA GLY A 132 -8.78 -17.87 10.32
C GLY A 132 -9.18 -16.85 9.24
N ILE A 133 -8.71 -15.61 9.39
CA ILE A 133 -8.94 -14.51 8.45
C ILE A 133 -7.68 -13.67 8.40
N THR A 134 -7.13 -13.49 7.21
CA THR A 134 -6.06 -12.53 6.96
C THR A 134 -6.62 -11.37 6.15
N VAL A 135 -6.49 -10.17 6.70
CA VAL A 135 -6.98 -8.91 6.12
C VAL A 135 -5.84 -8.20 5.40
N TYR A 136 -6.12 -7.71 4.19
CA TYR A 136 -5.23 -6.89 3.37
C TYR A 136 -6.00 -5.69 2.82
N GLY A 137 -5.33 -4.54 2.75
CA GLY A 137 -5.82 -3.33 2.08
C GLY A 137 -5.06 -3.11 0.79
N ALA A 138 -5.76 -2.72 -0.28
CA ALA A 138 -5.11 -2.33 -1.54
C ALA A 138 -5.92 -1.24 -2.25
N GLY A 139 -5.24 -0.42 -3.05
CA GLY A 139 -5.83 0.75 -3.69
C GLY A 139 -7.07 0.41 -4.53
N SER A 140 -8.17 1.15 -4.34
CA SER A 140 -9.48 0.79 -4.89
C SER A 140 -9.50 0.72 -6.42
N ALA A 141 -8.79 1.62 -7.11
CA ALA A 141 -8.66 1.57 -8.57
C ALA A 141 -7.87 0.34 -9.05
N ALA A 142 -6.81 -0.06 -8.33
CA ALA A 142 -6.03 -1.25 -8.65
C ALA A 142 -6.87 -2.52 -8.47
N VAL A 143 -7.64 -2.61 -7.37
CA VAL A 143 -8.56 -3.73 -7.13
C VAL A 143 -9.62 -3.85 -8.22
N VAL A 144 -10.23 -2.72 -8.63
CA VAL A 144 -11.21 -2.69 -9.73
C VAL A 144 -10.60 -3.23 -11.03
N THR A 145 -9.44 -2.72 -11.45
CA THR A 145 -8.72 -3.19 -12.65
C THR A 145 -8.33 -4.66 -12.52
N GLY A 146 -7.83 -5.06 -11.35
CA GLY A 146 -7.42 -6.43 -11.03
C GLY A 146 -8.55 -7.43 -11.26
N LEU A 147 -9.72 -7.16 -10.68
CA LEU A 147 -10.89 -8.03 -10.76
C LEU A 147 -11.56 -7.98 -12.14
N ARG A 148 -11.65 -6.80 -12.75
CA ARG A 148 -12.34 -6.59 -14.03
C ARG A 148 -11.56 -7.14 -15.21
N ASP A 149 -10.26 -6.81 -15.27
CA ASP A 149 -9.44 -6.94 -16.48
C ASP A 149 -8.28 -7.93 -16.30
N GLN A 150 -7.82 -8.18 -15.07
CA GLN A 150 -6.58 -8.93 -14.81
C GLN A 150 -6.78 -10.23 -14.02
N SER A 151 -8.01 -10.77 -14.00
CA SER A 151 -8.28 -12.03 -13.27
C SER A 151 -7.52 -13.25 -13.80
N ASP A 152 -7.16 -13.30 -15.09
CA ASP A 152 -6.33 -14.38 -15.64
C ASP A 152 -4.87 -14.31 -15.14
N PRO A 153 -4.11 -13.21 -15.33
CA PRO A 153 -2.77 -13.12 -14.77
C PRO A 153 -2.76 -13.18 -13.23
N TRP A 154 -3.84 -12.76 -12.55
CA TRP A 154 -3.99 -12.97 -11.10
C TRP A 154 -4.06 -14.46 -10.74
N GLN A 155 -4.81 -15.26 -11.50
CA GLN A 155 -4.90 -16.69 -11.22
C GLN A 155 -3.68 -17.47 -11.69
N ARG A 156 -3.17 -17.12 -12.86
CA ARG A 156 -2.09 -17.79 -13.57
C ARG A 156 -1.08 -16.74 -14.00
N PRO A 157 -0.11 -16.40 -13.14
CA PRO A 157 0.93 -15.44 -13.49
C PRO A 157 1.65 -15.90 -14.76
N VAL A 158 1.59 -15.08 -15.82
CA VAL A 158 2.16 -15.38 -17.15
C VAL A 158 3.45 -14.58 -17.44
N GLY A 159 3.86 -13.73 -16.52
CA GLY A 159 5.04 -12.87 -16.59
C GLY A 159 5.00 -11.80 -15.50
N ASP A 160 6.06 -11.02 -15.39
CA ASP A 160 6.24 -10.12 -14.24
C ASP A 160 5.76 -8.68 -14.47
N GLU A 161 5.29 -8.39 -15.69
CA GLU A 161 4.76 -7.08 -16.10
C GLU A 161 3.38 -6.77 -15.51
N VAL A 162 2.51 -7.79 -15.40
CA VAL A 162 1.17 -7.68 -14.81
C VAL A 162 1.03 -8.79 -13.78
N ASP A 163 1.27 -8.45 -12.53
CA ASP A 163 1.16 -9.38 -11.41
C ASP A 163 0.27 -8.81 -10.29
N PRO A 164 -1.05 -9.04 -10.38
CA PRO A 164 -1.97 -8.65 -9.32
C PRO A 164 -1.70 -9.35 -7.98
N GLN A 165 -1.04 -10.52 -7.94
CA GLN A 165 -0.71 -11.16 -6.66
C GLN A 165 0.32 -10.37 -5.88
N ARG A 166 1.27 -9.76 -6.59
CA ARG A 166 2.25 -8.82 -6.02
C ARG A 166 1.60 -7.46 -5.72
N ASP A 167 0.95 -6.86 -6.71
CA ASP A 167 0.52 -5.45 -6.65
C ASP A 167 -0.74 -5.19 -5.81
N ILE A 168 -1.58 -6.21 -5.60
CA ILE A 168 -2.85 -6.10 -4.87
C ILE A 168 -2.88 -7.07 -3.70
N GLY A 169 -2.41 -8.30 -3.93
CA GLY A 169 -2.34 -9.34 -2.92
C GLY A 169 -2.97 -10.67 -3.37
N PRO A 170 -3.10 -11.64 -2.46
CA PRO A 170 -3.62 -12.96 -2.81
C PRO A 170 -5.08 -12.88 -3.27
N GLN A 171 -5.50 -13.84 -4.09
CA GLN A 171 -6.90 -13.98 -4.54
C GLN A 171 -7.86 -13.96 -3.33
N PRO A 172 -8.69 -12.92 -3.14
CA PRO A 172 -9.53 -12.83 -1.97
C PRO A 172 -10.69 -13.83 -2.03
N ASP A 173 -11.14 -14.27 -0.85
CA ASP A 173 -12.38 -15.01 -0.64
C ASP A 173 -13.55 -14.06 -0.35
N ILE A 174 -13.23 -12.94 0.29
CA ILE A 174 -14.14 -11.87 0.68
C ILE A 174 -13.54 -10.55 0.24
N TRP A 175 -14.37 -9.66 -0.31
CA TRP A 175 -14.00 -8.28 -0.57
C TRP A 175 -15.01 -7.33 0.10
N ILE A 176 -14.50 -6.35 0.84
CA ILE A 176 -15.29 -5.27 1.45
C ILE A 176 -14.88 -3.93 0.80
N PRO A 177 -15.47 -3.55 -0.35
CA PRO A 177 -15.32 -2.20 -0.87
C PRO A 177 -16.01 -1.17 0.02
N ALA A 178 -15.62 0.10 -0.09
CA ALA A 178 -16.28 1.16 0.67
C ALA A 178 -17.67 1.54 0.14
N MET A 179 -18.02 1.08 -1.07
CA MET A 179 -19.36 1.25 -1.61
C MET A 179 -19.73 0.23 -2.70
N ALA A 180 -21.04 0.05 -2.90
CA ALA A 180 -21.59 -0.86 -3.91
C ALA A 180 -21.19 -0.49 -5.36
N ALA A 181 -21.00 0.80 -5.67
CA ALA A 181 -20.61 1.23 -7.01
C ALA A 181 -19.19 0.77 -7.38
N THR A 182 -18.28 0.65 -6.41
CA THR A 182 -16.93 0.09 -6.61
C THR A 182 -17.02 -1.39 -7.02
N ALA A 183 -17.89 -2.16 -6.35
CA ALA A 183 -18.17 -3.54 -6.76
C ALA A 183 -18.78 -3.62 -8.16
N ALA A 184 -19.64 -2.66 -8.53
CA ALA A 184 -20.22 -2.60 -9.87
C ALA A 184 -19.17 -2.28 -10.95
N ARG A 185 -18.20 -1.39 -10.67
CA ARG A 185 -17.08 -1.06 -11.58
C ARG A 185 -16.16 -2.25 -11.82
N ALA A 186 -15.96 -3.09 -10.81
CA ALA A 186 -15.11 -4.29 -10.88
C ALA A 186 -15.73 -5.46 -11.67
N ARG A 187 -16.99 -5.35 -12.11
CA ARG A 187 -17.65 -6.43 -12.83
C ARG A 187 -16.98 -6.66 -14.19
N PRO A 188 -16.63 -7.90 -14.54
CA PRO A 188 -16.05 -8.22 -15.84
C PRO A 188 -16.94 -7.75 -17.00
N THR A 189 -16.36 -7.10 -17.99
CA THR A 189 -17.08 -6.51 -19.15
C THR A 189 -17.41 -7.55 -20.24
N GLY A 190 -17.02 -8.82 -20.04
CA GLY A 190 -17.28 -9.93 -20.96
C GLY A 190 -16.37 -10.00 -22.20
N LEU A 191 -15.51 -8.99 -22.42
CA LEU A 191 -14.56 -8.94 -23.53
C LEU A 191 -13.31 -9.80 -23.29
N GLN A 192 -12.94 -9.97 -22.02
CA GLN A 192 -11.79 -10.76 -21.59
C GLN A 192 -12.24 -12.04 -20.88
N ARG A 193 -11.39 -13.07 -20.89
CA ARG A 193 -11.66 -14.28 -20.12
C ARG A 193 -11.55 -13.93 -18.63
N SER A 194 -12.68 -13.98 -17.93
CA SER A 194 -12.71 -13.80 -16.48
C SER A 194 -12.65 -15.13 -15.75
N TYR A 195 -11.87 -15.17 -14.67
CA TYR A 195 -11.76 -16.31 -13.77
C TYR A 195 -12.41 -16.06 -12.41
N VAL A 196 -12.98 -14.87 -12.22
CA VAL A 196 -13.57 -14.42 -10.95
C VAL A 196 -15.05 -14.10 -11.12
N SER A 197 -15.85 -14.46 -10.12
CA SER A 197 -17.25 -14.06 -9.99
C SER A 197 -17.42 -13.27 -8.70
N LEU A 198 -18.12 -12.15 -8.80
CA LEU A 198 -18.40 -11.26 -7.67
C LEU A 198 -19.88 -11.37 -7.29
N GLU A 199 -20.13 -11.70 -6.03
CA GLU A 199 -21.46 -11.85 -5.45
C GLU A 199 -21.64 -10.81 -4.35
N PRO A 200 -21.99 -9.56 -4.71
CA PRO A 200 -22.27 -8.52 -3.74
C PRO A 200 -23.59 -8.76 -3.02
N ASP A 201 -23.64 -8.41 -1.75
CA ASP A 201 -24.87 -8.34 -0.98
C ASP A 201 -25.86 -7.33 -1.59
N ALA A 202 -27.13 -7.49 -1.24
CA ALA A 202 -28.19 -6.60 -1.72
C ALA A 202 -28.13 -5.20 -1.08
N ALA A 203 -27.54 -5.07 0.11
CA ALA A 203 -27.50 -3.82 0.86
C ALA A 203 -26.19 -3.67 1.65
N PRO A 204 -25.69 -2.43 1.83
CA PRO A 204 -24.54 -2.18 2.69
C PRO A 204 -24.87 -2.44 4.16
N PHE A 205 -23.86 -2.77 4.96
CA PHE A 205 -24.03 -3.11 6.39
C PHE A 205 -23.64 -1.97 7.34
N ALA A 206 -22.92 -0.96 6.85
CA ALA A 206 -22.52 0.22 7.61
C ALA A 206 -22.56 1.48 6.75
N TYR A 207 -22.43 2.65 7.38
CA TYR A 207 -22.44 3.95 6.69
C TYR A 207 -21.50 4.94 7.37
N SER A 208 -20.80 5.75 6.57
CA SER A 208 -20.00 6.86 7.07
C SER A 208 -19.95 8.00 6.04
N PRO A 209 -20.50 9.19 6.36
CA PRO A 209 -20.34 10.39 5.54
C PRO A 209 -18.88 10.70 5.26
N VAL A 210 -18.58 11.24 4.09
CA VAL A 210 -17.34 11.98 3.87
C VAL A 210 -17.59 13.42 4.31
N VAL A 211 -16.76 13.90 5.23
CA VAL A 211 -16.92 15.21 5.86
C VAL A 211 -15.71 16.10 5.58
N LEU A 212 -15.92 17.40 5.63
CA LEU A 212 -14.83 18.34 5.77
C LEU A 212 -14.49 18.43 7.27
N SER A 213 -13.40 17.81 7.68
CA SER A 213 -12.89 17.82 9.04
C SER A 213 -12.10 19.10 9.29
N VAL A 214 -12.74 20.11 9.87
CA VAL A 214 -12.21 21.47 10.05
C VAL A 214 -11.64 21.66 11.47
N PRO A 215 -10.45 22.28 11.64
CA PRO A 215 -9.95 22.66 12.96
C PRO A 215 -10.97 23.52 13.74
N GLN A 216 -11.19 23.19 15.01
CA GLN A 216 -12.30 23.73 15.81
C GLN A 216 -12.32 25.26 15.89
N GLU A 217 -11.15 25.90 15.88
CA GLU A 217 -11.01 27.36 15.95
C GLU A 217 -11.52 28.07 14.69
N ILE A 218 -11.43 27.41 13.54
CA ILE A 218 -11.84 27.96 12.23
C ILE A 218 -13.10 27.28 11.66
N ALA A 219 -13.67 26.29 12.35
CA ALA A 219 -14.93 25.67 12.00
C ALA A 219 -16.13 26.59 12.26
N GLU A 220 -17.23 26.31 11.56
CA GLU A 220 -18.51 26.98 11.87
C GLU A 220 -19.04 26.59 13.25
N ALA A 221 -19.64 27.55 13.96
CA ALA A 221 -20.09 27.34 15.34
C ALA A 221 -21.49 26.68 15.43
N SER A 222 -22.34 26.93 14.43
CA SER A 222 -23.72 26.45 14.42
C SER A 222 -23.86 25.16 13.61
N VAL A 223 -24.75 24.27 14.04
CA VAL A 223 -25.09 23.03 13.30
C VAL A 223 -25.64 23.35 11.91
N ALA A 224 -26.45 24.42 11.80
CA ALA A 224 -27.08 24.83 10.55
C ALA A 224 -26.07 25.32 9.51
N ASP A 225 -24.95 25.91 9.93
CA ASP A 225 -23.93 26.41 8.99
C ASP A 225 -22.99 25.29 8.50
N ARG A 226 -22.92 24.18 9.25
CA ARG A 226 -22.09 22.99 8.99
C ARG A 226 -22.79 21.90 8.18
N THR A 227 -24.05 22.09 7.82
CA THR A 227 -24.89 21.09 7.13
C THR A 227 -25.70 21.76 6.01
N GLY A 228 -26.24 20.98 5.09
CA GLY A 228 -27.19 21.47 4.06
C GLY A 228 -26.60 22.43 3.03
N ASP A 229 -25.28 22.37 2.81
CA ASP A 229 -24.57 23.13 1.80
C ASP A 229 -23.63 22.21 1.02
N SER A 230 -23.34 22.58 -0.22
CA SER A 230 -22.39 21.87 -1.08
C SER A 230 -20.97 21.94 -0.52
N LEU A 231 -20.10 21.01 -0.91
CA LEU A 231 -18.68 21.07 -0.57
C LEU A 231 -18.06 22.40 -1.02
N THR A 232 -18.44 22.90 -2.19
CA THR A 232 -17.99 24.22 -2.67
C THR A 232 -18.45 25.35 -1.74
N GLY A 233 -19.69 25.32 -1.27
CA GLY A 233 -20.25 26.32 -0.37
C GLY A 233 -19.59 26.30 1.02
N LEU A 234 -19.40 25.12 1.61
CA LEU A 234 -18.69 24.94 2.88
C LEU A 234 -17.24 25.45 2.79
N ARG A 235 -16.54 25.15 1.71
CA ARG A 235 -15.19 25.65 1.48
C ARG A 235 -15.15 27.17 1.36
N GLN A 236 -16.11 27.78 0.67
CA GLN A 236 -16.21 29.24 0.61
C GLN A 236 -16.49 29.86 1.99
N LYS A 237 -17.29 29.21 2.84
CA LYS A 237 -17.49 29.63 4.25
C LYS A 237 -16.17 29.58 5.01
N LEU A 238 -15.44 28.47 4.92
CA LEU A 238 -14.12 28.30 5.52
C LEU A 238 -13.15 29.40 5.08
N THR A 239 -13.02 29.66 3.77
CA THR A 239 -12.14 30.73 3.26
C THR A 239 -12.57 32.13 3.73
N ARG A 240 -13.88 32.41 3.81
CA ARG A 240 -14.37 33.70 4.34
C ARG A 240 -14.02 33.89 5.81
N ARG A 241 -14.05 32.80 6.58
CA ARG A 241 -13.76 32.79 8.01
C ARG A 241 -12.26 32.86 8.30
N ALA A 242 -11.46 32.14 7.52
CA ALA A 242 -10.02 32.09 7.61
C ALA A 242 -9.43 32.14 6.19
N GLY A 243 -9.00 33.34 5.76
CA GLY A 243 -8.56 33.61 4.39
C GLY A 243 -7.36 32.79 3.90
N SER A 244 -6.58 32.22 4.82
CA SER A 244 -5.45 31.33 4.53
C SER A 244 -5.76 29.85 4.76
N ALA A 245 -7.03 29.49 5.02
CA ALA A 245 -7.39 28.11 5.32
C ALA A 245 -7.22 27.22 4.09
N GLY A 246 -6.46 26.15 4.25
CA GLY A 246 -6.27 25.11 3.24
C GLY A 246 -7.33 24.03 3.33
N VAL A 247 -7.49 23.29 2.22
CA VAL A 247 -8.28 22.05 2.19
C VAL A 247 -7.40 20.99 1.55
N ARG A 248 -7.27 19.83 2.18
CA ARG A 248 -6.54 18.68 1.63
C ARG A 248 -7.44 17.48 1.46
N ARG A 249 -7.14 16.66 0.46
CA ARG A 249 -7.83 15.41 0.14
C ARG A 249 -6.78 14.31 -0.07
N PRO A 250 -7.04 13.06 0.35
CA PRO A 250 -6.20 11.94 -0.02
C PRO A 250 -6.25 11.65 -1.53
N ASP A 251 -5.45 10.68 -1.99
CA ASP A 251 -5.37 10.28 -3.39
C ASP A 251 -6.67 9.60 -3.89
N PRO A 252 -7.43 10.21 -4.83
CA PRO A 252 -8.65 9.64 -5.41
C PRO A 252 -8.46 8.32 -6.16
N ALA A 253 -7.22 8.00 -6.57
CA ALA A 253 -6.92 6.72 -7.22
C ALA A 253 -6.71 5.60 -6.20
N TYR A 254 -6.49 5.93 -4.92
CA TYR A 254 -6.11 4.96 -3.90
C TYR A 254 -7.28 4.55 -2.99
N THR A 255 -8.15 5.49 -2.56
CA THR A 255 -9.32 5.14 -1.73
C THR A 255 -10.63 5.63 -2.31
N ASP A 256 -11.70 4.87 -2.03
CA ASP A 256 -13.05 5.24 -2.42
C ASP A 256 -13.50 6.55 -1.75
N SER A 257 -13.08 6.82 -0.51
CA SER A 257 -13.47 8.05 0.19
C SER A 257 -12.95 9.32 -0.52
N ALA A 258 -11.71 9.28 -1.00
CA ALA A 258 -11.10 10.36 -1.76
C ALA A 258 -11.75 10.51 -3.14
N LEU A 259 -12.10 9.39 -3.79
CA LEU A 259 -12.82 9.43 -5.05
C LEU A 259 -14.24 10.01 -4.89
N LEU A 260 -14.95 9.68 -3.81
CA LEU A 260 -16.26 10.26 -3.50
C LEU A 260 -16.17 11.76 -3.20
N ALA A 261 -15.16 12.19 -2.45
CA ALA A 261 -14.87 13.61 -2.27
C ALA A 261 -14.63 14.33 -3.60
N THR A 262 -13.97 13.66 -4.56
CA THR A 262 -13.74 14.17 -5.92
C THR A 262 -15.04 14.29 -6.72
N VAL A 263 -15.96 13.34 -6.57
CA VAL A 263 -17.30 13.42 -7.19
C VAL A 263 -18.03 14.68 -6.71
N GLY A 264 -18.05 14.96 -5.40
CA GLY A 264 -18.67 16.19 -4.89
C GLY A 264 -17.90 17.46 -5.24
N LEU A 265 -16.56 17.41 -5.26
CA LEU A 265 -15.70 18.53 -5.67
C LEU A 265 -15.98 18.97 -7.12
N TYR A 266 -16.25 18.03 -8.02
CA TYR A 266 -16.64 18.33 -9.39
C TYR A 266 -18.12 18.69 -9.49
N GLY A 267 -18.99 18.07 -8.68
CA GLY A 267 -20.42 18.34 -8.72
C GLY A 267 -21.07 18.03 -10.08
N THR A 268 -22.28 18.56 -10.31
CA THR A 268 -23.14 18.24 -11.47
C THR A 268 -22.99 19.20 -12.67
N GLY A 269 -21.98 20.07 -12.66
CA GLY A 269 -21.69 21.04 -13.74
C GLY A 269 -20.69 20.54 -14.79
N THR A 270 -20.24 21.44 -15.67
CA THR A 270 -18.98 21.28 -16.43
C THR A 270 -17.92 22.12 -15.72
N PRO A 271 -17.33 21.62 -14.63
CA PRO A 271 -16.43 22.40 -13.79
C PRO A 271 -15.11 22.55 -14.52
N ASP A 272 -14.41 23.63 -14.23
CA ASP A 272 -12.98 23.71 -14.50
C ASP A 272 -12.29 22.73 -13.54
N VAL A 273 -12.10 21.49 -14.01
CA VAL A 273 -11.54 20.37 -13.23
C VAL A 273 -10.17 20.75 -12.68
N SER A 274 -9.34 21.42 -13.48
CA SER A 274 -8.03 21.91 -13.06
C SER A 274 -8.15 22.86 -11.87
N ARG A 275 -9.03 23.87 -11.95
CA ARG A 275 -9.28 24.77 -10.81
C ARG A 275 -9.83 24.04 -9.59
N ALA A 276 -10.66 23.01 -9.79
CA ALA A 276 -11.19 22.22 -8.69
C ALA A 276 -10.07 21.45 -7.97
N GLU A 277 -9.16 20.83 -8.72
CA GLU A 277 -7.99 20.13 -8.20
C GLU A 277 -6.97 21.07 -7.53
N GLU A 278 -6.65 22.22 -8.15
CA GLU A 278 -5.80 23.28 -7.54
C GLU A 278 -6.32 23.71 -6.17
N SER A 279 -7.63 23.66 -5.98
CA SER A 279 -8.28 24.16 -4.78
C SER A 279 -8.23 23.19 -3.58
N VAL A 280 -7.81 21.95 -3.82
CA VAL A 280 -7.54 20.93 -2.78
C VAL A 280 -6.08 20.43 -2.84
N ASP A 281 -5.25 21.13 -3.61
CA ASP A 281 -3.85 20.80 -3.81
C ASP A 281 -3.06 20.94 -2.50
N GLN A 282 -2.00 20.16 -2.38
CA GLN A 282 -1.19 20.12 -1.18
C GLN A 282 0.29 20.20 -1.50
N THR A 283 1.02 20.94 -0.67
CA THR A 283 2.48 20.92 -0.70
C THR A 283 2.98 19.57 -0.19
N GLY A 284 3.88 18.94 -0.94
CA GLY A 284 4.40 17.64 -0.59
C GLY A 284 3.60 16.48 -1.18
N PRO A 285 4.00 15.24 -0.88
CA PRO A 285 3.38 14.06 -1.48
C PRO A 285 1.91 13.94 -1.06
N VAL A 286 1.06 13.55 -2.01
CA VAL A 286 -0.37 13.28 -1.74
C VAL A 286 -0.47 12.10 -0.77
N SER A 287 -1.22 12.28 0.31
CA SER A 287 -1.43 11.19 1.28
C SER A 287 -2.29 10.08 0.64
N PRO A 288 -1.87 8.80 0.68
CA PRO A 288 -2.63 7.72 0.05
C PRO A 288 -4.01 7.53 0.66
N THR A 289 -4.10 7.56 2.00
CA THR A 289 -5.35 7.35 2.74
C THR A 289 -5.76 8.59 3.53
N ALA A 290 -7.04 8.66 3.93
CA ALA A 290 -7.52 9.67 4.88
C ALA A 290 -6.87 9.51 6.25
N GLY A 291 -6.55 8.27 6.62
CA GLY A 291 -5.75 7.95 7.80
C GLY A 291 -4.37 8.62 7.76
N ASP A 292 -3.66 8.47 6.65
CA ASP A 292 -2.34 9.06 6.42
C ASP A 292 -2.39 10.58 6.37
N LEU A 293 -3.39 11.16 5.69
CA LEU A 293 -3.58 12.62 5.65
C LEU A 293 -3.76 13.18 7.06
N LEU A 294 -4.68 12.59 7.83
CA LEU A 294 -4.84 12.98 9.22
C LEU A 294 -3.57 12.71 10.02
N CYS A 295 -2.72 11.76 9.62
CA CYS A 295 -1.43 11.41 10.22
C CYS A 295 -0.25 12.35 9.88
N THR A 296 -0.33 13.14 8.81
CA THR A 296 0.72 14.09 8.41
C THR A 296 0.43 15.53 8.82
N LEU A 297 -0.84 15.92 8.99
CA LEU A 297 -1.20 17.32 9.25
C LEU A 297 -0.44 18.00 10.43
N PRO A 298 -0.27 17.37 11.61
CA PRO A 298 0.48 17.90 12.75
C PRO A 298 1.99 17.76 12.70
N ASP A 299 2.55 17.29 11.59
CA ASP A 299 4.00 17.42 11.37
C ASP A 299 4.39 18.90 11.30
N ASP A 300 3.45 19.77 10.89
CA ASP A 300 3.54 21.23 11.01
C ASP A 300 2.31 21.80 11.74
N ALA A 301 2.54 22.48 12.86
CA ALA A 301 1.46 22.91 13.73
C ALA A 301 0.59 24.02 13.12
N ASP A 302 1.14 24.85 12.23
CA ASP A 302 0.39 25.91 11.57
C ASP A 302 -0.48 25.33 10.45
N THR A 303 0.04 24.35 9.70
CA THR A 303 -0.71 23.51 8.76
C THR A 303 -1.86 22.82 9.48
N ASP A 304 -1.62 22.17 10.63
CA ASP A 304 -2.66 21.46 11.37
C ASP A 304 -3.82 22.35 11.80
N ARG A 305 -3.52 23.56 12.28
CA ARG A 305 -4.53 24.54 12.74
C ARG A 305 -5.22 25.27 11.59
N GLY A 306 -4.57 25.39 10.43
CA GLY A 306 -5.06 26.12 9.27
C GLY A 306 -5.70 25.27 8.18
N THR A 307 -5.67 23.94 8.28
CA THR A 307 -6.05 23.05 7.17
C THR A 307 -7.20 22.11 7.54
N ALA A 308 -8.26 22.17 6.74
CA ALA A 308 -9.34 21.20 6.76
C ALA A 308 -8.98 19.98 5.90
N ALA A 309 -9.53 18.81 6.26
CA ALA A 309 -9.27 17.56 5.54
C ALA A 309 -10.58 16.90 5.10
N LEU A 310 -10.64 16.41 3.87
CA LEU A 310 -11.75 15.61 3.36
C LEU A 310 -11.54 14.15 3.76
N VAL A 311 -12.33 13.66 4.72
CA VAL A 311 -12.13 12.36 5.36
C VAL A 311 -13.45 11.66 5.67
N PRO A 312 -13.49 10.31 5.71
CA PRO A 312 -14.60 9.60 6.33
C PRO A 312 -14.83 10.01 7.78
N GLU A 313 -16.08 10.23 8.15
CA GLU A 313 -16.48 10.65 9.50
C GLU A 313 -15.98 9.69 10.59
N PHE A 314 -15.99 8.38 10.32
CA PHE A 314 -15.59 7.38 11.31
C PHE A 314 -14.13 7.55 11.76
N LEU A 315 -13.23 8.06 10.90
CA LEU A 315 -11.83 8.30 11.26
C LEU A 315 -11.66 9.43 12.29
N MET A 316 -12.65 10.31 12.44
CA MET A 316 -12.68 11.31 13.51
C MET A 316 -12.96 10.68 14.88
N VAL A 317 -13.55 9.47 14.91
CA VAL A 317 -13.91 8.72 16.13
C VAL A 317 -12.88 7.65 16.45
N SER A 318 -12.63 6.75 15.49
CA SER A 318 -11.62 5.69 15.66
C SER A 318 -10.23 6.26 15.91
N GLY A 319 -10.02 7.50 15.47
CA GLY A 319 -8.72 8.15 15.39
C GLY A 319 -7.85 7.54 14.30
N VAL A 320 -6.64 8.09 14.19
CA VAL A 320 -5.58 7.55 13.34
C VAL A 320 -4.40 7.08 14.19
N GLY A 321 -3.80 5.94 13.82
CA GLY A 321 -2.89 5.16 14.65
C GLY A 321 -1.47 5.72 14.85
N CYS A 322 -1.16 6.90 14.29
CA CYS A 322 0.13 7.56 14.49
C CYS A 322 0.24 8.21 15.87
N ASP A 323 1.43 8.13 16.48
CA ASP A 323 1.76 8.70 17.79
C ASP A 323 1.50 10.21 17.82
N ARG A 324 0.67 10.69 18.75
CA ARG A 324 0.53 12.13 19.02
C ARG A 324 0.16 12.44 20.46
N THR A 325 0.85 13.43 21.00
CA THR A 325 0.43 14.15 22.19
C THR A 325 -0.33 15.45 21.87
N THR A 326 -0.40 15.93 20.62
CA THR A 326 -1.05 17.21 20.27
C THR A 326 -1.69 17.24 18.87
N ARG A 327 -2.94 16.76 18.71
CA ARG A 327 -3.76 17.03 17.51
C ARG A 327 -4.63 18.25 17.74
N THR A 328 -4.79 19.11 16.74
CA THR A 328 -5.85 20.11 16.76
C THR A 328 -7.21 19.41 16.76
N LEU A 329 -8.09 19.83 17.68
CA LEU A 329 -9.46 19.35 17.76
C LEU A 329 -10.22 19.76 16.50
N ARG A 330 -11.10 18.89 16.01
CA ARG A 330 -11.75 19.06 14.72
C ARG A 330 -13.25 18.89 14.83
N MET A 331 -13.96 19.59 13.95
CA MET A 331 -15.42 19.59 13.82
C MET A 331 -15.76 19.15 12.39
N ALA A 332 -16.70 18.21 12.25
CA ALA A 332 -17.16 17.70 10.96
C ALA A 332 -18.15 18.66 10.26
N GLU A 333 -17.86 19.15 9.06
CA GLU A 333 -18.85 19.83 8.21
C GLU A 333 -19.32 18.87 7.12
N TYR A 334 -20.63 18.79 6.90
CA TYR A 334 -21.29 17.74 6.13
C TYR A 334 -21.78 18.31 4.79
N PRO A 335 -21.00 18.15 3.71
CA PRO A 335 -21.44 18.52 2.37
C PRO A 335 -22.63 17.66 1.92
N ASP A 336 -23.61 18.28 1.26
CA ASP A 336 -24.83 17.62 0.78
C ASP A 336 -24.69 17.00 -0.64
N ASP A 337 -23.53 17.22 -1.28
CA ASP A 337 -23.21 16.79 -2.64
C ASP A 337 -22.05 15.78 -2.71
N VAL A 338 -21.47 15.40 -1.57
CA VAL A 338 -20.45 14.35 -1.48
C VAL A 338 -21.09 13.04 -1.01
N PRO A 339 -21.10 11.98 -1.84
CA PRO A 339 -21.61 10.68 -1.44
C PRO A 339 -20.84 10.09 -0.26
N ALA A 340 -21.56 9.38 0.60
CA ALA A 340 -20.98 8.71 1.75
C ALA A 340 -20.43 7.32 1.42
N LEU A 341 -19.56 6.82 2.29
CA LEU A 341 -19.17 5.41 2.29
C LEU A 341 -20.34 4.58 2.79
N ALA A 342 -20.58 3.47 2.11
CA ALA A 342 -21.57 2.47 2.48
C ALA A 342 -20.97 1.07 2.23
N PRO A 343 -20.09 0.60 3.13
CA PRO A 343 -19.36 -0.65 2.93
C PRO A 343 -20.30 -1.83 2.66
N LEU A 344 -19.91 -2.67 1.71
CA LEU A 344 -20.70 -3.79 1.21
C LEU A 344 -19.90 -5.09 1.35
N PHE A 345 -20.56 -6.18 1.71
CA PHE A 345 -19.93 -7.49 1.66
C PHE A 345 -20.02 -8.08 0.25
N VAL A 346 -18.89 -8.57 -0.27
CA VAL A 346 -18.82 -9.25 -1.56
C VAL A 346 -18.16 -10.61 -1.39
N ARG A 347 -18.88 -11.69 -1.69
CA ARG A 347 -18.27 -13.01 -1.86
C ARG A 347 -17.53 -13.04 -3.20
N VAL A 348 -16.26 -13.43 -3.16
CA VAL A 348 -15.42 -13.57 -4.36
C VAL A 348 -15.22 -15.05 -4.63
N ARG A 349 -15.56 -15.50 -5.85
CA ARG A 349 -15.39 -16.88 -6.29
C ARG A 349 -14.39 -16.98 -7.42
N TRP A 350 -13.39 -17.85 -7.25
CA TRP A 350 -12.35 -18.10 -8.25
C TRP A 350 -12.58 -19.44 -8.95
N THR A 351 -12.53 -19.43 -10.28
CA THR A 351 -12.78 -20.62 -11.10
C THR A 351 -11.72 -21.67 -10.84
N GLY A 352 -12.09 -22.83 -10.28
CA GLY A 352 -11.14 -23.90 -9.98
C GLY A 352 -10.22 -23.62 -8.79
N GLY A 353 -10.50 -22.60 -7.98
CA GLY A 353 -9.72 -22.24 -6.79
C GLY A 353 -10.04 -23.06 -5.54
N ASP A 354 -11.14 -23.83 -5.55
CA ASP A 354 -11.79 -24.27 -4.31
C ASP A 354 -11.83 -25.80 -4.17
N ALA A 355 -10.68 -26.44 -3.97
CA ALA A 355 -10.63 -27.86 -3.58
C ALA A 355 -11.35 -28.12 -2.23
N ASP A 356 -11.49 -27.07 -1.42
CA ASP A 356 -12.15 -26.99 -0.12
C ASP A 356 -13.44 -26.15 -0.14
N GLY A 357 -14.06 -25.96 -1.31
CA GLY A 357 -15.09 -24.93 -1.54
C GLY A 357 -16.29 -24.95 -0.59
N ALA A 358 -16.78 -26.13 -0.19
CA ALA A 358 -17.88 -26.21 0.77
C ALA A 358 -17.50 -25.66 2.16
N ALA A 359 -16.32 -26.04 2.66
CA ALA A 359 -15.82 -25.55 3.95
C ALA A 359 -15.53 -24.04 3.91
N ARG A 360 -15.01 -23.56 2.77
CA ARG A 360 -14.76 -22.14 2.52
C ARG A 360 -16.04 -21.33 2.46
N ASP A 361 -17.07 -21.82 1.75
CA ASP A 361 -18.38 -21.18 1.69
C ASP A 361 -19.06 -21.13 3.05
N ASP A 362 -18.94 -22.17 3.88
CA ASP A 362 -19.47 -22.18 5.24
C ASP A 362 -18.71 -21.22 6.16
N ALA A 363 -17.38 -21.14 6.06
CA ALA A 363 -16.57 -20.19 6.81
C ALA A 363 -16.88 -18.73 6.42
N VAL A 364 -17.03 -18.45 5.13
CA VAL A 364 -17.42 -17.11 4.64
C VAL A 364 -18.81 -16.73 5.13
N ARG A 365 -19.78 -17.64 5.05
CA ARG A 365 -21.15 -17.40 5.55
C ARG A 365 -21.15 -17.13 7.05
N SER A 366 -20.40 -17.91 7.82
CA SER A 366 -20.26 -17.74 9.27
C SER A 366 -19.70 -16.36 9.64
N PHE A 367 -18.69 -15.88 8.91
CA PHE A 367 -18.15 -14.54 9.12
C PHE A 367 -19.12 -13.44 8.67
N HIS A 368 -19.76 -13.61 7.50
CA HIS A 368 -20.80 -12.68 7.01
C HIS A 368 -21.93 -12.49 8.02
N ASP A 369 -22.49 -13.58 8.52
CA ASP A 369 -23.62 -13.56 9.45
C ASP A 369 -23.23 -12.86 10.76
N TRP A 370 -22.01 -13.10 11.25
CA TRP A 370 -21.49 -12.42 12.44
C TRP A 370 -21.17 -10.94 12.19
N LEU A 371 -20.61 -10.60 11.03
CA LEU A 371 -20.18 -9.25 10.68
C LEU A 371 -21.39 -8.31 10.55
N THR A 372 -22.47 -8.82 9.95
CA THR A 372 -23.69 -8.08 9.60
C THR A 372 -24.80 -8.22 10.64
N ASP A 373 -24.59 -8.96 11.74
CA ASP A 373 -25.58 -9.17 12.79
C ASP A 373 -26.02 -7.84 13.43
N PRO A 374 -27.28 -7.41 13.25
CA PRO A 374 -27.79 -6.18 13.85
C PRO A 374 -27.83 -6.21 15.38
N GLY A 375 -27.69 -7.38 16.02
CA GLY A 375 -27.83 -7.53 17.46
C GLY A 375 -29.28 -7.40 17.96
N GLY A 376 -29.69 -8.38 18.77
CA GLY A 376 -31.01 -8.43 19.40
C GLY A 376 -31.59 -9.84 19.50
N GLY A 377 -31.00 -10.72 20.33
CA GLY A 377 -31.67 -11.98 20.68
C GLY A 377 -30.82 -13.08 21.32
N SER A 378 -30.60 -13.01 22.63
CA SER A 378 -30.71 -14.16 23.54
C SER A 378 -31.26 -13.59 24.86
N GLY A 379 -32.34 -14.18 25.40
CA GLY A 379 -33.25 -13.66 26.44
C GLY A 379 -32.61 -12.83 27.56
N ASP A 380 -33.24 -11.77 28.07
CA ASP A 380 -34.55 -11.83 28.72
C ASP A 380 -35.40 -10.58 28.44
N GLY A 381 -36.66 -10.80 28.06
CA GLY A 381 -37.56 -9.77 27.55
C GLY A 381 -37.97 -8.69 28.56
N HIS A 382 -37.14 -7.66 28.71
CA HIS A 382 -37.55 -6.33 29.17
C HIS A 382 -37.05 -5.26 28.20
N GLY A 383 -37.91 -4.92 27.26
CA GLY A 383 -37.69 -3.83 26.32
C GLY A 383 -37.77 -2.47 26.99
N SER A 384 -36.78 -1.62 26.68
CA SER A 384 -36.87 -0.16 26.54
C SER A 384 -35.52 0.36 26.03
N GLY A 385 -35.49 0.99 24.84
CA GLY A 385 -34.33 1.70 24.30
C GLY A 385 -33.38 0.86 23.44
N GLY A 386 -32.88 1.44 22.34
CA GLY A 386 -32.08 0.77 21.30
C GLY A 386 -30.97 -0.11 21.86
N SER A 387 -31.03 -1.39 21.55
CA SER A 387 -29.99 -2.35 21.89
C SER A 387 -28.74 -2.06 21.05
N GLU A 388 -27.57 -1.99 21.68
CA GLU A 388 -26.30 -1.90 20.95
C GLU A 388 -26.18 -3.10 19.99
N PRO A 389 -25.66 -2.88 18.77
CA PRO A 389 -25.54 -3.95 17.81
C PRO A 389 -24.58 -5.05 18.30
N GLY A 390 -24.83 -6.27 17.85
CA GLY A 390 -24.01 -7.44 18.14
C GLY A 390 -22.86 -7.59 17.15
N GLY A 391 -22.08 -8.65 17.32
CA GLY A 391 -21.12 -9.11 16.32
C GLY A 391 -20.16 -8.03 15.79
N GLY A 392 -19.97 -8.02 14.47
CA GLY A 392 -19.09 -7.07 13.80
C GLY A 392 -19.60 -5.64 13.78
N LEU A 393 -20.93 -5.44 13.72
CA LEU A 393 -21.52 -4.09 13.77
C LEU A 393 -21.22 -3.36 15.08
N ALA A 394 -21.02 -4.08 16.19
CA ALA A 394 -20.51 -3.50 17.43
C ALA A 394 -19.12 -2.86 17.28
N VAL A 395 -18.24 -3.48 16.48
CA VAL A 395 -16.88 -2.98 16.21
C VAL A 395 -16.96 -1.73 15.34
N PHE A 396 -17.74 -1.78 14.26
CA PHE A 396 -17.98 -0.63 13.39
C PHE A 396 -18.60 0.54 14.18
N GLY A 397 -19.55 0.28 15.07
CA GLY A 397 -20.13 1.32 15.93
C GLY A 397 -19.13 1.97 16.89
N LYS A 398 -18.19 1.19 17.46
CA LYS A 398 -17.10 1.74 18.28
C LYS A 398 -16.16 2.65 17.49
N ASP A 399 -15.93 2.32 16.23
CA ASP A 399 -15.12 3.14 15.33
C ASP A 399 -15.89 4.32 14.71
N GLY A 400 -17.18 4.51 15.05
CA GLY A 400 -17.95 5.70 14.67
C GLY A 400 -18.85 5.55 13.44
N PHE A 401 -19.05 4.33 12.93
CA PHE A 401 -19.98 4.09 11.83
C PHE A 401 -21.45 4.26 12.25
N ARG A 402 -22.28 4.53 11.25
CA ARG A 402 -23.73 4.71 11.32
C ARG A 402 -24.48 3.56 10.69
N SER A 403 -25.77 3.47 11.00
CA SER A 403 -26.70 2.58 10.34
C SER A 403 -26.71 2.85 8.83
N PRO A 404 -26.69 1.80 7.98
CA PRO A 404 -26.77 1.93 6.52
C PRO A 404 -28.14 2.40 6.01
N SER A 405 -29.14 2.49 6.87
CA SER A 405 -30.52 2.81 6.49
C SER A 405 -31.21 3.75 7.47
N GLY A 406 -32.37 4.26 7.05
CA GLY A 406 -33.17 5.19 7.83
C GLY A 406 -32.51 6.56 7.92
N ALA A 407 -32.46 7.14 9.12
CA ALA A 407 -31.84 8.43 9.38
C ALA A 407 -30.32 8.37 9.61
N HIS A 408 -29.66 7.23 9.31
CA HIS A 408 -28.23 7.04 9.51
C HIS A 408 -27.75 7.40 10.94
N ALA A 409 -28.48 6.95 11.95
CA ALA A 409 -28.08 7.10 13.34
C ALA A 409 -26.74 6.37 13.60
N LEU A 410 -25.93 6.87 14.54
CA LEU A 410 -24.72 6.19 15.00
C LEU A 410 -25.06 4.77 15.48
N LEU A 411 -24.24 3.78 15.09
CA LEU A 411 -24.42 2.39 15.53
C LEU A 411 -24.13 2.23 17.02
N SER A 412 -23.22 3.04 17.56
CA SER A 412 -22.95 3.12 19.00
C SER A 412 -23.79 4.21 19.64
N SER A 413 -24.34 3.92 20.82
CA SER A 413 -25.04 4.90 21.67
C SER A 413 -24.11 5.94 22.28
N ARG A 414 -22.79 5.72 22.26
CA ARG A 414 -21.81 6.70 22.73
C ARG A 414 -21.54 7.70 21.61
N VAL A 415 -21.97 8.93 21.82
CA VAL A 415 -21.52 10.07 21.02
C VAL A 415 -20.15 10.48 21.56
N PRO A 416 -19.06 10.33 20.80
CA PRO A 416 -17.73 10.73 21.27
C PRO A 416 -17.63 12.26 21.28
N ASP A 417 -16.80 12.84 22.15
CA ASP A 417 -16.41 14.27 22.14
C ASP A 417 -15.56 14.60 20.90
N SER A 418 -16.10 14.35 19.71
CA SER A 418 -15.41 14.23 18.42
C SER A 418 -15.84 15.31 17.42
N GLY A 419 -16.59 16.30 17.88
CA GLY A 419 -17.09 17.37 17.02
C GLY A 419 -18.10 16.89 15.97
N LEU A 420 -18.66 15.68 16.07
CA LEU A 420 -19.66 15.16 15.14
C LEU A 420 -21.07 15.74 15.37
N ILE A 421 -21.91 15.67 14.34
CA ILE A 421 -23.34 16.02 14.41
C ILE A 421 -24.16 14.73 14.42
N ALA A 422 -24.99 14.53 15.45
CA ALA A 422 -25.75 13.29 15.64
C ALA A 422 -26.67 12.98 14.46
N ASP A 423 -27.37 14.00 13.95
CA ASP A 423 -28.21 13.93 12.76
C ASP A 423 -27.78 15.06 11.80
N PRO A 424 -26.90 14.77 10.83
CA PRO A 424 -26.42 15.77 9.87
C PRO A 424 -27.49 16.13 8.83
N GLY A 425 -28.68 15.52 8.90
CA GLY A 425 -29.73 15.69 7.91
C GLY A 425 -29.55 14.78 6.68
N PRO A 426 -30.26 15.06 5.58
CA PRO A 426 -30.17 14.25 4.37
C PRO A 426 -28.75 14.31 3.80
N SER A 427 -28.24 13.15 3.38
CA SER A 427 -26.97 13.04 2.69
C SER A 427 -27.13 13.06 1.18
N ALA A 428 -26.01 13.31 0.49
CA ALA A 428 -25.92 13.04 -0.93
C ALA A 428 -26.32 11.58 -1.21
N GLY A 429 -27.09 11.37 -2.28
CA GLY A 429 -27.38 10.02 -2.76
C GLY A 429 -26.10 9.25 -3.08
N ALA A 430 -26.18 7.92 -3.11
CA ALA A 430 -25.04 7.08 -3.48
C ALA A 430 -24.52 7.43 -4.88
N ALA A 431 -23.19 7.54 -5.03
CA ALA A 431 -22.57 7.68 -6.35
C ALA A 431 -22.80 6.42 -7.20
N GLY A 432 -23.05 6.62 -8.49
CA GLY A 432 -23.08 5.55 -9.47
C GLY A 432 -21.67 5.18 -9.96
N ALA A 433 -21.53 3.97 -10.50
CA ALA A 433 -20.28 3.47 -11.08
C ALA A 433 -19.72 4.44 -12.15
N ASP A 434 -20.57 4.92 -13.06
CA ASP A 434 -20.18 5.85 -14.13
C ASP A 434 -19.69 7.20 -13.60
N ALA A 435 -20.28 7.68 -12.49
CA ALA A 435 -19.87 8.95 -11.88
C ALA A 435 -18.47 8.84 -11.28
N MET A 436 -18.18 7.74 -10.58
CA MET A 436 -16.85 7.46 -10.03
C MET A 436 -15.80 7.24 -11.14
N GLU A 437 -16.13 6.47 -12.18
CA GLU A 437 -15.21 6.24 -13.30
C GLU A 437 -14.91 7.55 -14.04
N THR A 438 -15.94 8.37 -14.27
CA THR A 438 -15.79 9.69 -14.89
C THR A 438 -14.97 10.63 -14.01
N ALA A 439 -15.20 10.65 -12.70
CA ALA A 439 -14.43 11.46 -11.77
C ALA A 439 -12.96 11.04 -11.73
N LEU A 440 -12.68 9.74 -11.63
CA LEU A 440 -11.31 9.23 -11.65
C LEU A 440 -10.60 9.54 -12.97
N LYS A 441 -11.30 9.38 -14.11
CA LYS A 441 -10.76 9.76 -15.42
C LYS A 441 -10.48 11.26 -15.49
N ARG A 442 -11.40 12.11 -15.04
CA ARG A 442 -11.20 13.57 -15.03
C ARG A 442 -10.06 13.99 -14.10
N TYR A 443 -9.93 13.36 -12.93
CA TYR A 443 -8.83 13.57 -11.99
C TYR A 443 -7.47 13.31 -12.64
N ARG A 444 -7.29 12.11 -13.23
CA ARG A 444 -6.04 11.75 -13.94
C ARG A 444 -5.70 12.66 -15.12
N ASN A 445 -6.72 13.29 -15.71
CA ASN A 445 -6.57 14.18 -16.86
C ASN A 445 -6.65 15.67 -16.48
N ALA A 446 -6.77 16.02 -15.19
CA ALA A 446 -7.11 17.37 -14.73
C ALA A 446 -6.10 18.41 -15.22
N ASN A 447 -4.81 18.04 -15.24
CA ASN A 447 -3.72 18.91 -15.63
C ASN A 447 -3.11 18.52 -17.00
N GLY A 448 -3.81 17.66 -17.77
CA GLY A 448 -3.33 17.13 -19.04
C GLY A 448 -2.31 16.00 -18.89
N PRO A 449 -1.70 15.53 -20.00
CA PRO A 449 -0.79 14.39 -19.96
C PRO A 449 0.47 14.68 -19.13
N GLY A 450 0.97 13.69 -18.40
CA GLY A 450 2.15 13.81 -17.55
C GLY A 450 3.46 13.92 -18.32
N ARG A 451 4.51 14.31 -17.59
CA ARG A 451 5.91 14.31 -18.01
C ARG A 451 6.76 13.62 -16.96
N VAL A 452 7.37 12.47 -17.28
CA VAL A 452 8.18 11.70 -16.32
C VAL A 452 9.59 11.46 -16.84
N LEU A 453 10.61 11.89 -16.10
CA LEU A 453 12.00 11.58 -16.39
C LEU A 453 12.54 10.56 -15.40
N PHE A 454 12.88 9.38 -15.89
CA PHE A 454 13.50 8.32 -15.10
C PHE A 454 15.02 8.44 -15.16
N LEU A 455 15.64 8.46 -13.99
CA LEU A 455 17.07 8.32 -13.77
C LEU A 455 17.29 6.91 -13.22
N LEU A 456 18.02 6.09 -13.96
CA LEU A 456 18.36 4.73 -13.57
C LEU A 456 19.84 4.71 -13.20
N ASP A 457 20.14 4.57 -11.91
CA ASP A 457 21.50 4.28 -11.48
C ASP A 457 21.99 3.02 -12.19
N SER A 458 23.10 3.15 -12.90
CA SER A 458 23.71 2.08 -13.68
C SER A 458 25.16 1.87 -13.28
N SER A 459 25.53 2.30 -12.07
CA SER A 459 26.86 2.14 -11.49
C SER A 459 27.20 0.67 -11.26
N GLY A 460 28.48 0.40 -10.96
CA GLY A 460 28.97 -0.97 -10.75
C GLY A 460 28.35 -1.67 -9.53
N SER A 461 27.92 -0.91 -8.51
CA SER A 461 27.31 -1.45 -7.29
C SER A 461 25.92 -2.06 -7.55
N MET A 462 25.21 -1.54 -8.55
CA MET A 462 23.90 -2.03 -8.98
C MET A 462 23.92 -3.45 -9.60
N ALA A 463 25.09 -4.07 -9.78
CA ALA A 463 25.24 -5.35 -10.47
C ALA A 463 24.36 -6.48 -9.89
N ASP A 464 24.28 -6.58 -8.56
CA ASP A 464 23.50 -7.59 -7.87
C ASP A 464 21.99 -7.27 -7.83
N LEU A 465 21.62 -6.02 -8.17
CA LEU A 465 20.26 -5.48 -8.17
C LEU A 465 19.73 -5.24 -9.59
N TRP A 466 20.45 -5.70 -10.63
CA TRP A 466 20.12 -5.40 -12.03
C TRP A 466 19.12 -6.37 -12.66
N GLN A 467 19.18 -7.63 -12.26
CA GLN A 467 18.56 -8.71 -13.02
C GLN A 467 17.14 -9.00 -12.58
N GLY A 468 16.31 -9.35 -13.57
CA GLY A 468 14.95 -9.79 -13.34
C GLY A 468 13.97 -8.66 -13.02
N PRO A 469 12.74 -9.01 -12.66
CA PRO A 469 11.63 -8.06 -12.50
C PRO A 469 11.74 -7.20 -11.25
N GLY A 470 12.28 -7.76 -10.17
CA GLY A 470 12.63 -7.00 -8.97
C GLY A 470 13.95 -6.26 -9.08
N GLY A 471 14.67 -6.38 -10.20
CA GLY A 471 15.86 -5.59 -10.48
C GLY A 471 15.51 -4.21 -11.02
N ALA A 472 16.46 -3.28 -10.98
CA ALA A 472 16.23 -1.86 -11.28
C ALA A 472 15.54 -1.61 -12.65
N PRO A 473 16.00 -2.20 -13.78
CA PRO A 473 15.31 -2.05 -15.06
C PRO A 473 13.91 -2.69 -15.08
N GLY A 474 13.72 -3.78 -14.32
CA GLY A 474 12.43 -4.47 -14.21
C GLY A 474 11.39 -3.61 -13.48
N ILE A 475 11.78 -2.99 -12.36
CA ILE A 475 10.94 -2.06 -11.59
C ILE A 475 10.58 -0.85 -12.44
N LEU A 476 11.56 -0.26 -13.14
CA LEU A 476 11.33 0.86 -14.06
C LEU A 476 10.30 0.52 -15.13
N LYS A 477 10.41 -0.63 -15.80
CA LYS A 477 9.44 -1.05 -16.83
C LYS A 477 8.03 -1.22 -16.28
N GLN A 478 7.88 -1.76 -15.08
CA GLN A 478 6.56 -1.92 -14.45
C GLN A 478 5.90 -0.57 -14.13
N SER A 479 6.69 0.45 -13.84
CA SER A 479 6.16 1.80 -13.60
C SER A 479 5.55 2.45 -14.85
N PHE A 480 5.94 2.03 -16.06
CA PHE A 480 5.38 2.55 -17.31
C PHE A 480 3.87 2.28 -17.45
N ALA A 481 3.31 1.29 -16.76
CA ALA A 481 1.87 1.04 -16.75
C ALA A 481 1.05 2.18 -16.10
N GLY A 482 1.72 3.11 -15.41
CA GLY A 482 1.10 4.35 -14.91
C GLY A 482 0.99 5.46 -15.97
N LEU A 483 1.61 5.29 -17.13
CA LEU A 483 1.66 6.29 -18.21
C LEU A 483 0.71 5.88 -19.35
N GLY A 484 0.03 6.84 -19.97
CA GLY A 484 -0.78 6.64 -21.17
C GLY A 484 -0.09 7.13 -22.44
N ASP A 485 -0.72 6.88 -23.59
CA ASP A 485 -0.17 7.14 -24.93
C ASP A 485 0.20 8.61 -25.21
N ARG A 486 -0.34 9.55 -24.44
CA ARG A 486 -0.09 11.00 -24.58
C ARG A 486 0.89 11.54 -23.54
N ASP A 487 1.26 10.73 -22.55
CA ASP A 487 2.27 11.12 -21.58
C ASP A 487 3.65 11.12 -22.24
N GLU A 488 4.51 12.02 -21.79
CA GLU A 488 5.88 12.09 -22.28
C GLU A 488 6.83 11.55 -21.22
N TYR A 489 7.72 10.65 -21.61
CA TYR A 489 8.73 10.14 -20.70
C TYR A 489 10.06 9.85 -21.38
N GLY A 490 11.11 9.79 -20.57
CA GLY A 490 12.46 9.46 -21.00
C GLY A 490 13.22 8.71 -19.91
N VAL A 491 14.28 8.02 -20.29
CA VAL A 491 15.10 7.21 -19.37
C VAL A 491 16.57 7.57 -19.57
N TRP A 492 17.23 7.95 -18.48
CA TRP A 492 18.67 8.20 -18.43
C TRP A 492 19.37 7.12 -17.62
N SER A 493 20.53 6.66 -18.11
CA SER A 493 21.48 5.88 -17.32
C SER A 493 22.38 6.83 -16.53
N VAL A 494 22.41 6.69 -15.20
CA VAL A 494 23.29 7.47 -14.32
C VAL A 494 24.49 6.61 -13.98
N ALA A 495 25.59 6.88 -14.65
CA ALA A 495 26.93 6.36 -14.38
C ALA A 495 27.89 7.34 -15.03
N SER A 496 29.06 7.57 -14.42
CA SER A 496 30.02 8.57 -14.89
C SER A 496 31.26 7.99 -15.55
N PRO A 497 31.16 7.29 -16.71
CA PRO A 497 32.34 6.87 -17.45
C PRO A 497 32.95 8.02 -18.30
N GLY A 498 32.34 9.22 -18.33
CA GLY A 498 32.65 10.28 -19.29
C GLY A 498 32.39 11.71 -18.78
N SER A 499 32.25 12.68 -19.70
CA SER A 499 32.12 14.11 -19.37
C SER A 499 30.69 14.58 -19.06
N ARG A 500 29.68 13.72 -19.24
CA ARG A 500 28.29 13.98 -18.88
C ARG A 500 27.91 13.10 -17.68
N PRO A 501 27.08 13.60 -16.75
CA PRO A 501 26.67 12.84 -15.57
C PRO A 501 25.62 11.76 -15.87
N TYR A 502 25.16 11.66 -17.12
CA TYR A 502 24.19 10.66 -17.58
C TYR A 502 24.37 10.32 -19.07
N GLY A 503 23.84 9.16 -19.45
CA GLY A 503 23.58 8.74 -20.83
C GLY A 503 22.08 8.61 -21.08
N GLU A 504 21.62 8.79 -22.32
CA GLU A 504 20.20 8.63 -22.67
C GLU A 504 19.94 7.21 -23.17
N ILE A 505 19.05 6.48 -22.48
CA ILE A 505 18.56 5.14 -22.88
C ILE A 505 17.32 5.30 -23.77
N LEU A 506 16.40 6.17 -23.35
CA LEU A 506 15.16 6.47 -24.04
C LEU A 506 15.00 7.99 -24.13
N ALA A 507 14.87 8.49 -25.36
CA ALA A 507 14.65 9.90 -25.63
C ALA A 507 13.34 10.38 -25.01
N PHE A 508 13.32 11.62 -24.52
CA PHE A 508 12.13 12.17 -23.88
C PHE A 508 11.03 12.49 -24.90
N GLY A 509 9.86 11.86 -24.77
CA GLY A 509 8.69 12.07 -25.64
C GLY A 509 7.58 11.06 -25.39
N PRO A 510 6.51 11.04 -26.20
CA PRO A 510 5.50 10.00 -26.14
C PRO A 510 6.04 8.69 -26.73
N HIS A 511 5.72 7.56 -26.12
CA HIS A 511 6.16 6.24 -26.56
C HIS A 511 5.05 5.20 -26.40
N GLU A 512 4.99 4.25 -27.34
CA GLU A 512 4.26 3.00 -27.09
C GLU A 512 5.01 2.18 -26.03
N ARG A 513 4.30 1.69 -25.01
CA ARG A 513 4.88 1.00 -23.85
C ARG A 513 5.85 -0.12 -24.23
N GLN A 514 5.43 -0.98 -25.15
CA GLN A 514 6.25 -2.11 -25.60
C GLN A 514 7.53 -1.66 -26.32
N GLU A 515 7.54 -0.49 -26.96
CA GLU A 515 8.74 0.03 -27.62
C GLU A 515 9.72 0.61 -26.61
N ALA A 516 9.22 1.32 -25.60
CA ALA A 516 10.02 1.83 -24.48
C ALA A 516 10.65 0.68 -23.67
N GLU A 517 9.89 -0.36 -23.33
CA GLU A 517 10.40 -1.56 -22.64
C GLU A 517 11.56 -2.20 -23.42
N ARG A 518 11.39 -2.38 -24.75
CA ARG A 518 12.46 -2.92 -25.61
C ARG A 518 13.67 -1.99 -25.71
N ALA A 519 13.49 -0.68 -25.61
CA ALA A 519 14.61 0.27 -25.59
C ALA A 519 15.41 0.13 -24.29
N VAL A 520 14.72 0.01 -23.16
CA VAL A 520 15.34 -0.27 -21.85
C VAL A 520 16.09 -1.60 -21.89
N ASP A 521 15.48 -2.68 -22.38
CA ASP A 521 16.14 -3.99 -22.47
C ASP A 521 17.44 -3.98 -23.30
N ARG A 522 17.54 -3.08 -24.29
CA ARG A 522 18.74 -2.95 -25.13
C ARG A 522 19.78 -1.98 -24.58
N GLY A 523 19.34 -0.90 -23.94
CA GLY A 523 20.19 0.23 -23.56
C GLY A 523 20.59 0.25 -22.08
N ALA A 524 19.80 -0.38 -21.20
CA ALA A 524 20.10 -0.45 -19.78
C ALA A 524 21.18 -1.50 -19.52
N VAL A 525 22.40 -1.03 -19.25
CA VAL A 525 23.55 -1.89 -18.94
C VAL A 525 24.27 -1.33 -17.71
N VAL A 526 24.62 -2.22 -16.77
CA VAL A 526 25.51 -1.91 -15.64
C VAL A 526 26.87 -1.48 -16.18
N GLN A 527 27.36 -0.34 -15.71
CA GLN A 527 28.64 0.22 -16.08
C GLN A 527 29.64 0.03 -14.95
N ASP A 528 30.88 -0.27 -15.28
CA ASP A 528 31.98 -0.31 -14.33
C ASP A 528 32.46 1.13 -14.01
N ALA A 529 31.58 1.90 -13.37
CA ALA A 529 31.76 3.30 -12.99
C ALA A 529 30.88 3.66 -11.79
N GLU A 530 31.24 4.73 -11.07
CA GLU A 530 30.41 5.32 -10.01
C GLU A 530 29.33 6.25 -10.62
N ALA A 531 28.17 6.36 -9.96
CA ALA A 531 27.11 7.30 -10.32
C ALA A 531 27.49 8.74 -9.98
N ASP A 532 27.00 9.72 -10.76
CA ASP A 532 27.02 11.14 -10.37
C ASP A 532 25.57 11.61 -10.12
N PRO A 533 25.01 11.27 -8.94
CA PRO A 533 23.63 11.59 -8.62
C PRO A 533 23.39 13.11 -8.62
N TYR A 534 24.35 13.91 -8.13
CA TYR A 534 24.24 15.38 -8.12
C TYR A 534 24.13 15.95 -9.53
N GLY A 535 25.07 15.58 -10.41
CA GLY A 535 25.10 16.08 -11.79
C GLY A 535 23.86 15.65 -12.58
N ALA A 536 23.41 14.41 -12.39
CA ALA A 536 22.24 13.87 -13.06
C ALA A 536 20.95 14.57 -12.62
N LEU A 537 20.71 14.69 -11.31
CA LEU A 537 19.53 15.37 -10.75
C LEU A 537 19.49 16.84 -11.13
N ARG A 538 20.62 17.55 -11.07
CA ARG A 538 20.71 18.95 -11.53
C ARG A 538 20.31 19.07 -13.01
N ALA A 539 20.84 18.21 -13.87
CA ALA A 539 20.53 18.22 -15.29
C ALA A 539 19.07 17.83 -15.59
N ALA A 540 18.50 16.92 -14.80
CA ALA A 540 17.11 16.50 -14.86
C ALA A 540 16.18 17.67 -14.53
N LEU A 541 16.41 18.34 -13.39
CA LEU A 541 15.67 19.53 -12.98
C LEU A 541 15.73 20.65 -14.02
N ASP A 542 16.91 20.89 -14.60
CA ASP A 542 17.07 21.86 -15.68
C ASP A 542 16.31 21.46 -16.95
N THR A 543 16.18 20.16 -17.23
CA THR A 543 15.47 19.66 -18.41
C THR A 543 13.97 19.75 -18.25
N MET A 544 13.44 19.29 -17.11
CA MET A 544 12.01 19.36 -16.78
C MET A 544 11.57 20.82 -16.69
N ALA A 545 12.28 21.66 -15.94
CA ALA A 545 11.94 23.09 -15.85
C ALA A 545 12.07 23.87 -17.18
N ARG A 546 12.71 23.34 -18.22
CA ARG A 546 12.64 23.92 -19.57
C ARG A 546 11.41 23.46 -20.33
N LYS A 547 10.98 22.22 -20.13
CA LYS A 547 9.82 21.60 -20.79
C LYS A 547 8.50 22.09 -20.19
N GLY A 548 8.41 22.26 -18.87
CA GLY A 548 7.26 22.81 -18.15
C GLY A 548 7.11 24.34 -18.20
N ARG A 549 7.90 25.07 -19.01
CA ARG A 549 7.83 26.54 -19.04
C ARG A 549 6.55 27.12 -19.63
N ASP A 550 5.97 26.40 -20.58
CA ASP A 550 4.91 26.91 -21.44
C ASP A 550 3.52 26.35 -21.08
N ASP A 551 3.43 25.43 -20.11
CA ASP A 551 2.19 24.84 -19.63
C ASP A 551 2.29 24.37 -18.17
N SER A 552 1.18 23.90 -17.62
CA SER A 552 1.05 23.40 -16.23
C SER A 552 0.87 21.88 -16.17
N ARG A 553 1.43 21.14 -17.14
CA ARG A 553 1.31 19.67 -17.15
C ARG A 553 2.05 19.07 -15.96
N PRO A 554 1.56 17.96 -15.36
CA PRO A 554 2.25 17.30 -14.26
C PRO A 554 3.65 16.86 -14.65
N GLU A 555 4.62 17.09 -13.77
CA GLU A 555 6.02 16.72 -13.97
C GLU A 555 6.51 15.84 -12.82
N LEU A 556 7.36 14.85 -13.11
CA LEU A 556 7.97 13.99 -12.11
C LEU A 556 9.38 13.59 -12.55
N ILE A 557 10.32 13.60 -11.60
CA ILE A 557 11.62 12.94 -11.76
C ILE A 557 11.62 11.73 -10.84
N VAL A 558 11.98 10.57 -11.38
CA VAL A 558 12.18 9.34 -10.60
C VAL A 558 13.66 9.02 -10.63
N PHE A 559 14.29 8.79 -9.49
CA PHE A 559 15.66 8.30 -9.42
C PHE A 559 15.72 6.97 -8.68
N LEU A 560 16.05 5.90 -9.41
CA LEU A 560 16.17 4.53 -8.91
C LEU A 560 17.65 4.21 -8.69
N THR A 561 18.04 3.95 -7.44
CA THR A 561 19.45 3.79 -7.00
C THR A 561 19.56 2.77 -5.86
N ASP A 562 20.76 2.27 -5.59
CA ASP A 562 21.09 1.48 -4.40
C ASP A 562 21.69 2.32 -3.26
N ASP A 563 21.67 3.65 -3.39
CA ASP A 563 22.12 4.65 -2.40
C ASP A 563 23.63 4.71 -2.10
N GLU A 564 24.45 3.83 -2.68
CA GLU A 564 25.88 3.72 -2.37
C GLU A 564 26.65 5.02 -2.66
N ASP A 565 26.31 5.70 -3.75
CA ASP A 565 26.95 6.93 -4.23
C ASP A 565 26.34 8.23 -3.64
N ASN A 566 25.48 8.13 -2.61
CA ASN A 566 24.87 9.30 -1.96
C ASN A 566 25.87 10.20 -1.22
N ASN A 567 27.08 9.71 -0.96
CA ASN A 567 28.19 10.54 -0.51
C ASN A 567 28.51 11.70 -1.49
N ARG A 568 28.23 11.53 -2.79
CA ARG A 568 28.42 12.57 -3.83
C ARG A 568 27.29 13.62 -3.81
N LEU A 569 26.10 13.27 -3.34
CA LEU A 569 25.02 14.23 -3.04
C LEU A 569 25.35 15.07 -1.80
N THR A 570 26.01 14.48 -0.80
CA THR A 570 26.30 15.18 0.46
C THR A 570 27.67 15.88 0.49
N ALA A 571 28.52 15.64 -0.50
CA ALA A 571 29.80 16.32 -0.63
C ALA A 571 29.63 17.83 -0.90
N HIS A 572 30.48 18.65 -0.29
CA HIS A 572 30.62 20.09 -0.60
C HIS A 572 29.29 20.87 -0.68
N ASP A 573 28.35 20.57 0.22
CA ASP A 573 27.02 21.21 0.28
C ASP A 573 26.16 21.04 -0.99
N HIS A 574 26.50 20.08 -1.86
CA HIS A 574 25.77 19.80 -3.12
C HIS A 574 24.28 19.56 -2.93
N ILE A 575 23.88 18.88 -1.85
CA ILE A 575 22.47 18.66 -1.54
C ILE A 575 21.77 20.00 -1.33
N ASP A 576 22.36 20.91 -0.56
CA ASP A 576 21.80 22.22 -0.27
C ASP A 576 21.76 23.11 -1.53
N GLU A 577 22.72 22.93 -2.46
CA GLU A 577 22.66 23.55 -3.79
C GLU A 577 21.51 23.02 -4.66
N LEU A 578 21.05 21.78 -4.46
CA LEU A 578 19.88 21.21 -5.15
C LEU A 578 18.56 21.62 -4.49
N LEU A 579 18.50 21.79 -3.16
CA LEU A 579 17.26 22.10 -2.44
C LEU A 579 16.59 23.39 -2.94
N GLY A 580 17.38 24.45 -3.22
CA GLY A 580 16.84 25.71 -3.76
C GLY A 580 16.14 25.53 -5.11
N PRO A 581 16.84 25.01 -6.14
CA PRO A 581 16.23 24.68 -7.42
C PRO A 581 15.04 23.71 -7.33
N LEU A 582 15.05 22.74 -6.42
CA LEU A 582 13.92 21.83 -6.21
C LEU A 582 12.67 22.59 -5.76
N HIS A 583 12.84 23.47 -4.78
CA HIS A 583 11.77 24.33 -4.29
C HIS A 583 11.28 25.33 -5.36
N ASP A 584 12.21 25.98 -6.07
CA ASP A 584 11.89 27.06 -7.01
C ASP A 584 11.27 26.55 -8.32
N LYS A 585 11.68 25.36 -8.77
CA LYS A 585 11.18 24.76 -10.02
C LYS A 585 9.90 23.94 -9.79
N GLY A 586 9.65 23.50 -8.55
CA GLY A 586 8.43 22.79 -8.18
C GLY A 586 8.24 21.44 -8.88
N VAL A 587 9.31 20.79 -9.33
CA VAL A 587 9.25 19.46 -9.95
C VAL A 587 9.50 18.41 -8.85
N PRO A 588 8.49 17.59 -8.48
CA PRO A 588 8.66 16.52 -7.51
C PRO A 588 9.73 15.52 -7.92
N VAL A 589 10.52 15.08 -6.95
CA VAL A 589 11.53 14.02 -7.11
C VAL A 589 11.16 12.84 -6.25
N VAL A 590 10.96 11.68 -6.89
CA VAL A 590 10.83 10.40 -6.20
C VAL A 590 12.20 9.74 -6.15
N MET A 591 12.73 9.59 -4.94
CA MET A 591 13.94 8.81 -4.69
C MET A 591 13.52 7.38 -4.34
N ALA A 592 13.93 6.43 -5.17
CA ALA A 592 13.58 5.02 -5.05
C ALA A 592 14.84 4.21 -4.74
N ALA A 593 15.07 3.91 -3.47
CA ALA A 593 16.24 3.18 -2.99
C ALA A 593 15.98 1.67 -2.97
N LEU A 594 16.87 0.89 -3.59
CA LEU A 594 16.80 -0.57 -3.60
C LEU A 594 17.36 -1.21 -2.32
N ASP A 595 18.04 -0.44 -1.46
CA ASP A 595 18.40 -0.87 -0.11
C ASP A 595 17.35 -0.47 0.92
N SER A 596 17.19 -1.30 1.95
CA SER A 596 16.25 -1.05 3.04
C SER A 596 16.87 -0.03 4.01
N GLY A 597 16.29 1.17 4.09
CA GLY A 597 16.79 2.25 4.95
C GLY A 597 17.27 3.49 4.21
N GLY A 598 17.30 3.48 2.87
CA GLY A 598 17.57 4.67 2.05
C GLY A 598 16.64 5.84 2.39
N CYS A 599 15.43 5.55 2.88
CA CYS A 599 14.43 6.55 3.29
C CYS A 599 14.36 6.82 4.79
N ALA A 600 15.38 6.44 5.56
CA ALA A 600 15.46 6.80 6.96
C ALA A 600 15.46 8.32 7.17
N LYS A 601 14.87 8.80 8.27
CA LYS A 601 14.79 10.23 8.59
C LYS A 601 16.18 10.90 8.57
N GLY A 602 16.31 11.96 7.80
CA GLY A 602 17.54 12.73 7.60
C GLY A 602 18.47 12.16 6.53
N SER A 603 18.12 11.05 5.87
CA SER A 603 18.90 10.53 4.73
C SER A 603 18.91 11.52 3.56
N PRO A 604 19.91 11.46 2.67
CA PRO A 604 19.97 12.30 1.48
C PRO A 604 18.71 12.16 0.61
N ASP A 605 18.25 10.94 0.40
CA ASP A 605 17.07 10.64 -0.43
C ASP A 605 15.77 11.19 0.16
N GLN A 606 15.61 11.06 1.49
CA GLN A 606 14.47 11.60 2.21
C GLN A 606 14.46 13.13 2.16
N ARG A 607 15.62 13.78 2.38
CA ARG A 607 15.75 15.25 2.29
C ARG A 607 15.45 15.79 0.90
N MET A 608 15.92 15.11 -0.15
CA MET A 608 15.69 15.49 -1.56
C MET A 608 14.22 15.37 -1.94
N SER A 609 13.60 14.25 -1.59
CA SER A 609 12.18 14.00 -1.86
C SER A 609 11.30 15.00 -1.10
N GLU A 610 11.58 15.24 0.18
CA GLU A 610 10.84 16.18 1.02
C GLU A 610 10.93 17.61 0.50
N ALA A 611 12.12 18.08 0.11
CA ALA A 611 12.31 19.45 -0.39
C ALA A 611 11.69 19.72 -1.76
N SER A 612 11.55 18.69 -2.59
CA SER A 612 10.90 18.77 -3.90
C SER A 612 9.38 18.54 -3.85
N GLY A 613 8.88 18.09 -2.69
CA GLY A 613 7.51 17.65 -2.52
C GLY A 613 7.19 16.28 -3.14
N GLY A 614 8.22 15.50 -3.49
CA GLY A 614 8.09 14.10 -3.93
C GLY A 614 8.09 13.09 -2.78
N ARG A 615 8.40 11.82 -3.07
CA ARG A 615 8.45 10.73 -2.08
C ARG A 615 9.77 9.99 -2.08
N CYS A 616 10.19 9.60 -0.88
CA CYS A 616 11.24 8.61 -0.72
C CYS A 616 10.59 7.24 -0.56
N LEU A 617 10.96 6.29 -1.42
CA LEU A 617 10.49 4.92 -1.41
C LEU A 617 11.71 3.99 -1.24
N ASP A 618 11.59 3.00 -0.37
CA ASP A 618 12.63 1.97 -0.20
C ASP A 618 12.04 0.56 -0.05
N THR A 619 12.89 -0.45 0.00
CA THR A 619 12.47 -1.86 0.13
C THR A 619 11.96 -2.23 1.53
N GLY A 620 11.88 -1.27 2.47
CA GLY A 620 11.14 -1.42 3.72
C GLY A 620 9.62 -1.46 3.49
N GLY A 621 9.14 -0.90 2.39
CA GLY A 621 7.76 -1.01 1.90
C GLY A 621 7.64 -1.80 0.59
N ASP A 622 6.49 -1.71 -0.07
CA ASP A 622 6.31 -2.24 -1.43
C ASP A 622 6.75 -1.19 -2.46
N LEU A 623 8.07 -1.07 -2.62
CA LEU A 623 8.71 -0.11 -3.53
C LEU A 623 8.11 -0.12 -4.94
N VAL A 624 7.77 -1.31 -5.46
CA VAL A 624 7.29 -1.47 -6.83
C VAL A 624 5.88 -0.89 -6.97
N ALA A 625 4.97 -1.29 -6.08
CA ALA A 625 3.60 -0.80 -6.08
C ALA A 625 3.55 0.71 -5.81
N ASP A 626 4.33 1.19 -4.84
CA ASP A 626 4.38 2.61 -4.49
C ASP A 626 4.95 3.46 -5.63
N LEU A 627 6.04 3.03 -6.28
CA LEU A 627 6.60 3.78 -7.41
C LEU A 627 5.61 3.84 -8.58
N ARG A 628 4.94 2.73 -8.89
CA ARG A 628 3.91 2.69 -9.93
C ARG A 628 2.77 3.67 -9.61
N ASN A 629 2.37 3.77 -8.35
CA ASN A 629 1.34 4.73 -7.93
C ASN A 629 1.79 6.19 -8.10
N GLU A 630 3.04 6.53 -7.77
CA GLU A 630 3.57 7.87 -7.99
C GLU A 630 3.63 8.25 -9.49
N VAL A 631 4.05 7.31 -10.34
CA VAL A 631 4.05 7.51 -11.79
C VAL A 631 2.62 7.66 -12.32
N ALA A 632 1.69 6.80 -11.87
CA ALA A 632 0.29 6.86 -12.27
C ALA A 632 -0.46 8.11 -11.77
N ARG A 633 0.04 8.80 -10.75
CA ARG A 633 -0.48 10.10 -10.32
C ARG A 633 -0.06 11.23 -11.27
N THR A 634 1.11 11.11 -11.87
CA THR A 634 1.62 12.09 -12.84
C THR A 634 1.09 11.81 -14.23
N GLY A 635 1.01 10.53 -14.63
CA GLY A 635 0.50 10.09 -15.92
C GLY A 635 -1.02 9.94 -15.97
N THR A 636 -1.53 9.75 -17.18
CA THR A 636 -2.97 9.51 -17.42
C THR A 636 -3.36 8.04 -17.26
N GLY A 637 -2.38 7.13 -17.22
CA GLY A 637 -2.55 5.66 -17.25
C GLY A 637 -2.86 5.10 -18.65
N ASP A 638 -2.60 3.80 -18.83
CA ASP A 638 -3.03 3.03 -20.02
C ASP A 638 -4.58 3.06 -20.12
N GLU A 639 -5.13 3.58 -21.23
CA GLU A 639 -6.58 3.68 -21.49
C GLU A 639 -7.22 2.33 -21.85
#